data_AF-A0AAI9GI19-F1
#
_entry.id   AF-A0AAI9GI19-F1
#
_cell.length_a   1.000
_cell.length_b   1.000
_cell.length_c   1.000
_cell.angle_alpha   90.00
_cell.angle_beta   90.00
_cell.angle_gamma   90.00
#
_symmetry.space_group_name_H-M   'P 1'
#
loop_
_entity.id
_entity.type
_entity.pdbx_description
1 polymer ?
#
loop_
_entity_poly.entity_id
_entity_poly.type
_entity_poly.pdbx_seq_one_letter_code
_entity_poly.pdbx_strand_id
1 'polypeptide(L)'
;MPEYTSASLINFSNSIRDRIINDSNFINLVNEIKLGYISNNHHWTSELNIKRNRLKELIEEKVFYYYRIDLPDNTQRINEREKQSLIEYLKSLQNTTNGLSICAKGYEDNNILSFIDSELLNTEEFYFRKSNFIQKNKNRTGIKAQLTIDVDKTHFQLLTQALAKIISDSPPDWLEQAKIIGPDQLGRLTDQAVIYFSEASLEHAQAIRRRLKTLLPPSAFIEHTPVGMQRLDLGISYSEMPYDITTSHGQTRANIIATALTESLVTNKQLDKLLPRVLQEQGYDVNNPSLMAQALNERRLNRENSTEDFLQNKVASYDILQFLSDPLMFTQNNTLNSKHLNQIERLPAGGRVIFSKNKLNNYSIEFVLTHSSRNIALSVYSYFLGSPDGVQSNKVPYYIDIPKYTAEDSFLFTGILSGGSIIVTELNDKTFHVYHDGRINSSILYDNVVMAFDYQNYQILGADDGIATAYMHFKHGRWKLVLQRQEYQIIEGELIPALRQREAPMEVLFASDNYSNNSKKRFIEYREKIHKKIKRIAHHFNIDTKDVLSSRYIEGEYSIHHPTFMHWVNLHNKLTQKINERRQQLHELSQQLKNEYQRLINDENRSVEENNRINELKSLIEINKINYEYYRQSKIPVLSEILSVERSWLWQKIKEKDGIQAVVQHTVEDIRGNQQNSSEIASINRRYESMSLGMLLVKMLIFMRGLVSIKRFIFMALMKI
;
A
#
# COMPACT_ATOMS: atom_id res chain seq x y z
N MET A 1 -7.40 19.86 4.37
CA MET A 1 -6.17 19.65 3.56
C MET A 1 -5.41 18.43 4.08
N PRO A 2 -4.77 17.59 3.24
CA PRO A 2 -3.57 16.85 3.64
C PRO A 2 -2.33 17.71 3.36
N GLU A 3 -1.56 18.02 4.40
CA GLU A 3 -0.16 18.39 4.22
C GLU A 3 0.56 17.23 3.53
N TYR A 4 1.55 17.53 2.69
CA TYR A 4 2.37 16.50 2.05
C TYR A 4 3.10 15.72 3.16
N THR A 5 2.63 14.51 3.45
CA THR A 5 3.11 13.66 4.55
C THR A 5 4.59 13.29 4.42
N SER A 6 5.14 13.30 3.20
CA SER A 6 6.57 13.15 2.93
C SER A 6 7.38 14.36 3.37
N ALA A 7 6.88 15.58 3.17
CA ALA A 7 7.55 16.80 3.61
C ALA A 7 7.56 16.92 5.13
N SER A 8 6.46 16.57 5.81
CA SER A 8 6.41 16.58 7.28
C SER A 8 7.40 15.57 7.87
N LEU A 9 7.48 14.37 7.31
CA LEU A 9 8.44 13.34 7.73
C LEU A 9 9.90 13.78 7.50
N ILE A 10 10.23 14.37 6.36
CA ILE A 10 11.58 14.87 6.06
C ILE A 10 11.96 16.02 6.99
N ASN A 11 11.08 17.01 7.17
CA ASN A 11 11.34 18.16 8.05
C ASN A 11 11.56 17.71 9.49
N PHE A 12 10.69 16.83 9.99
CA PHE A 12 10.84 16.23 11.30
C PHE A 12 12.19 15.48 11.41
N SER A 13 12.54 14.65 10.43
CA SER A 13 13.80 13.90 10.42
C SER A 13 15.03 14.81 10.43
N ASN A 14 15.00 15.92 9.67
CA ASN A 14 16.06 16.92 9.68
C ASN A 14 16.18 17.62 11.05
N SER A 15 15.05 17.96 11.69
CA SER A 15 15.08 18.54 13.04
C SER A 15 15.71 17.59 14.07
N ILE A 16 15.49 16.28 13.92
CA ILE A 16 16.11 15.27 14.79
C ILE A 16 17.60 15.13 14.48
N ARG A 17 17.98 15.15 13.20
CA ARG A 17 19.39 15.13 12.77
C ARG A 17 20.18 16.27 13.40
N ASP A 18 19.64 17.48 13.40
CA ASP A 18 20.31 18.65 13.99
C ASP A 18 20.51 18.47 15.51
N ARG A 19 19.53 17.87 16.20
CA ARG A 19 19.66 17.53 17.63
C ARG A 19 20.69 16.45 17.89
N ILE A 20 20.82 15.46 17.00
CA ILE A 20 21.79 14.38 17.11
C ILE A 20 23.21 14.89 16.86
N ILE A 21 23.41 15.75 15.87
CA ILE A 21 24.73 16.29 15.52
C ILE A 21 25.28 17.18 16.64
N ASN A 22 24.39 17.82 17.41
CA ASN A 22 24.78 18.64 18.56
C ASN A 22 24.94 17.84 19.86
N ASP A 23 24.79 16.51 19.84
CA ASP A 23 24.93 15.63 21.00
C ASP A 23 26.25 14.85 20.94
N SER A 24 27.17 15.19 21.84
CA SER A 24 28.53 14.63 21.87
C SER A 24 28.56 13.11 21.97
N ASN A 25 27.59 12.49 22.64
CA ASN A 25 27.55 11.02 22.78
C ASN A 25 27.25 10.34 21.43
N PHE A 26 26.33 10.91 20.66
CA PHE A 26 26.01 10.39 19.33
C PHE A 26 27.16 10.62 18.35
N ILE A 27 27.74 11.83 18.34
CA ILE A 27 28.84 12.16 17.43
C ILE A 27 30.09 11.31 17.71
N ASN A 28 30.42 11.06 18.98
CA ASN A 28 31.52 10.17 19.33
C ASN A 28 31.30 8.76 18.77
N LEU A 29 30.10 8.19 18.96
CA LEU A 29 29.77 6.87 18.41
C LEU A 29 29.79 6.84 16.87
N VAL A 30 29.29 7.89 16.21
CA VAL A 30 29.36 8.03 14.74
C VAL A 30 30.82 8.07 14.26
N ASN A 31 31.67 8.84 14.94
CA ASN A 31 33.08 8.96 14.59
C ASN A 31 33.85 7.65 14.81
N GLU A 32 33.57 6.93 15.90
CA GLU A 32 34.12 5.60 16.14
C GLU A 32 33.77 4.61 15.02
N ILE A 33 32.49 4.60 14.58
CA ILE A 33 32.04 3.74 13.49
C ILE A 33 32.75 4.12 12.18
N LYS A 34 32.83 5.41 11.85
CA LYS A 34 33.51 5.91 10.64
C LYS A 34 34.99 5.55 10.63
N LEU A 35 35.69 5.83 11.72
CA LEU A 35 37.12 5.54 11.85
C LEU A 35 37.37 4.04 11.76
N GLY A 36 36.59 3.22 12.47
CA GLY A 36 36.72 1.77 12.40
C GLY A 36 36.42 1.21 11.00
N TYR A 37 35.46 1.78 10.26
CA TYR A 37 35.18 1.39 8.88
C TYR A 37 36.36 1.70 7.94
N ILE A 38 36.96 2.89 8.07
CA ILE A 38 38.15 3.29 7.30
C ILE A 38 39.35 2.40 7.64
N SER A 39 39.63 2.19 8.93
CA SER A 39 40.75 1.37 9.42
C SER A 39 40.64 -0.11 9.03
N ASN A 40 39.44 -0.59 8.71
CA ASN A 40 39.19 -1.95 8.21
C ASN A 40 39.06 -2.01 6.68
N ASN A 41 39.79 -1.15 5.95
CA ASN A 41 39.77 -1.10 4.48
C ASN A 41 38.36 -0.96 3.89
N HIS A 42 37.47 -0.18 4.54
CA HIS A 42 36.09 0.01 4.10
C HIS A 42 35.23 -1.27 4.14
N HIS A 43 35.52 -2.19 5.07
CA HIS A 43 34.69 -3.36 5.33
C HIS A 43 33.97 -3.30 6.67
N TRP A 44 32.75 -3.86 6.70
CA TRP A 44 31.95 -4.00 7.91
C TRP A 44 32.38 -5.23 8.70
N THR A 45 32.85 -5.02 9.94
CA THR A 45 33.11 -6.10 10.89
C THR A 45 31.89 -6.34 11.78
N SER A 46 31.85 -7.49 12.45
CA SER A 46 30.79 -7.80 13.42
C SER A 46 30.70 -6.75 14.54
N GLU A 47 31.85 -6.26 15.03
CA GLU A 47 31.91 -5.22 16.06
C GLU A 47 31.32 -3.89 15.56
N LEU A 48 31.66 -3.47 14.34
CA LEU A 48 31.12 -2.24 13.74
C LEU A 48 29.62 -2.34 13.49
N ASN A 49 29.12 -3.51 13.10
CA ASN A 49 27.68 -3.75 12.96
C ASN A 49 26.95 -3.67 14.30
N ILE A 50 27.54 -4.16 15.40
CA ILE A 50 26.98 -4.00 16.75
C ILE A 50 26.89 -2.51 17.12
N LYS A 51 27.97 -1.73 16.93
CA LYS A 51 27.97 -0.29 17.21
C LYS A 51 26.96 0.47 16.36
N ARG A 52 26.84 0.11 15.07
CA ARG A 52 25.87 0.70 14.15
C ARG A 52 24.42 0.39 14.55
N ASN A 53 24.13 -0.84 14.98
CA ASN A 53 22.81 -1.20 15.49
C ASN A 53 22.50 -0.45 16.78
N ARG A 54 23.47 -0.32 17.69
CA ARG A 54 23.33 0.47 18.92
C ARG A 54 23.04 1.94 18.62
N LEU A 55 23.72 2.52 17.63
CA LEU A 55 23.44 3.89 17.18
C LEU A 55 22.00 4.01 16.65
N LYS A 56 21.54 3.05 15.84
CA LYS A 56 20.16 3.03 15.33
C LYS A 56 19.14 3.01 16.47
N GLU A 57 19.31 2.14 17.47
CA GLU A 57 18.42 2.04 18.64
C GLU A 57 18.32 3.38 19.40
N LEU A 58 19.46 4.00 19.70
CA LEU A 58 19.50 5.28 20.40
C LEU A 58 18.82 6.41 19.60
N ILE A 59 19.00 6.41 18.28
CA ILE A 59 18.32 7.36 17.40
C ILE A 59 16.81 7.07 17.39
N GLU A 60 16.40 5.81 17.29
CA GLU A 60 14.99 5.41 17.29
C GLU A 60 14.27 5.84 18.56
N GLU A 61 14.87 5.60 19.74
CA GLU A 61 14.33 6.07 21.03
C GLU A 61 14.13 7.59 21.03
N LYS A 62 15.10 8.35 20.52
CA LYS A 62 15.05 9.81 20.47
C LYS A 62 13.99 10.31 19.47
N VAL A 63 13.92 9.70 18.29
CA VAL A 63 12.90 10.02 17.28
C VAL A 63 11.51 9.72 17.84
N PHE A 64 11.31 8.56 18.46
CA PHE A 64 10.02 8.18 19.05
C PHE A 64 9.60 9.10 20.19
N TYR A 65 10.55 9.50 21.05
CA TYR A 65 10.30 10.50 22.10
C TYR A 65 9.78 11.81 21.51
N TYR A 66 10.47 12.37 20.51
CA TYR A 66 10.05 13.62 19.88
C TYR A 66 8.75 13.49 19.10
N TYR A 67 8.50 12.32 18.50
CA TYR A 67 7.21 12.02 17.89
C TYR A 67 6.10 12.11 18.93
N ARG A 68 6.28 11.49 20.11
CA ARG A 68 5.24 11.39 21.16
C ARG A 68 4.88 12.72 21.83
N ILE A 69 5.79 13.68 21.84
CA ILE A 69 5.60 14.98 22.49
C ILE A 69 5.23 16.08 21.49
N ASP A 70 5.05 15.73 20.22
CA ASP A 70 4.52 16.63 19.19
C ASP A 70 3.02 16.82 19.46
N LEU A 71 2.68 17.94 20.08
CA LEU A 71 1.38 18.17 20.71
C LEU A 71 0.48 19.05 19.82
N PRO A 72 -0.84 18.83 19.82
CA PRO A 72 -1.77 19.79 19.22
C PRO A 72 -1.62 21.19 19.85
N ASP A 73 -1.71 22.23 19.03
CA ASP A 73 -1.64 23.60 19.50
C ASP A 73 -2.77 23.91 20.49
N ASN A 74 -2.45 24.64 21.57
CA ASN A 74 -3.38 25.04 22.63
C ASN A 74 -4.00 23.89 23.45
N THR A 75 -3.43 22.67 23.41
CA THR A 75 -3.94 21.58 24.24
C THR A 75 -3.77 21.87 25.72
N GLN A 76 -4.85 21.72 26.50
CA GLN A 76 -4.83 21.89 27.94
C GLN A 76 -4.85 20.54 28.65
N ARG A 77 -4.11 20.46 29.76
CA ARG A 77 -4.18 19.31 30.68
C ARG A 77 -5.52 19.31 31.41
N ILE A 78 -5.96 18.11 31.78
CA ILE A 78 -7.07 17.95 32.71
C ILE A 78 -6.58 17.98 34.17
N ASN A 79 -7.38 18.58 35.04
CA ASN A 79 -7.13 18.63 36.48
C ASN A 79 -7.62 17.36 37.19
N GLU A 80 -7.28 17.18 38.46
CA GLU A 80 -7.62 15.97 39.23
C GLU A 80 -9.13 15.66 39.28
N ARG A 81 -10.00 16.67 39.32
CA ARG A 81 -11.46 16.46 39.28
C ARG A 81 -11.91 15.97 37.91
N GLU A 82 -11.37 16.54 36.83
CA GLU A 82 -11.66 16.12 35.47
C GLU A 82 -11.17 14.69 35.20
N LYS A 83 -10.01 14.29 35.75
CA LYS A 83 -9.50 12.91 35.68
C LYS A 83 -10.43 11.92 36.37
N GLN A 84 -10.83 12.21 37.61
CA GLN A 84 -11.76 11.38 38.37
C GLN A 84 -13.10 11.25 37.64
N SER A 85 -13.62 12.37 37.13
CA SER A 85 -14.86 12.38 36.33
C SER A 85 -14.76 11.51 35.08
N LEU A 86 -13.61 11.48 34.40
CA LEU A 86 -13.39 10.59 33.24
C LEU A 86 -13.41 9.11 33.65
N ILE A 87 -12.78 8.73 34.77
CA ILE A 87 -12.80 7.34 35.26
C ILE A 87 -14.21 6.88 35.63
N GLU A 88 -14.95 7.71 36.37
CA GLU A 88 -16.36 7.46 36.70
C GLU A 88 -17.20 7.30 35.44
N TYR A 89 -16.96 8.15 34.44
CA TYR A 89 -17.63 8.09 33.15
C TYR A 89 -17.34 6.80 32.38
N LEU A 90 -16.08 6.35 32.35
CA LEU A 90 -15.69 5.09 31.72
C LEU A 90 -16.36 3.89 32.40
N LYS A 91 -16.40 3.85 33.73
CA LYS A 91 -17.11 2.81 34.49
C LYS A 91 -18.61 2.82 34.19
N SER A 92 -19.21 4.00 34.06
CA SER A 92 -20.61 4.15 33.68
C SER A 92 -20.88 3.64 32.27
N LEU A 93 -20.04 3.99 31.29
CA LEU A 93 -20.16 3.49 29.91
C LEU A 93 -20.05 1.97 29.82
N GLN A 94 -19.12 1.37 30.57
CA GLN A 94 -18.95 -0.07 30.65
C GLN A 94 -20.19 -0.80 31.16
N ASN A 95 -20.93 -0.18 32.10
CA ASN A 95 -22.16 -0.75 32.66
C ASN A 95 -23.38 -0.53 31.76
N THR A 96 -23.42 0.58 31.02
CA THR A 96 -24.63 1.03 30.30
C THR A 96 -24.62 0.68 28.82
N THR A 97 -23.45 0.42 28.23
CA THR A 97 -23.31 0.16 26.79
C THR A 97 -23.28 -1.34 26.50
N ASN A 98 -24.38 -1.88 25.99
CA ASN A 98 -24.47 -3.29 25.64
C ASN A 98 -23.49 -3.64 24.50
N GLY A 99 -22.82 -4.78 24.60
CA GLY A 99 -21.87 -5.26 23.57
C GLY A 99 -20.46 -4.64 23.63
N LEU A 100 -20.19 -3.76 24.59
CA LEU A 100 -18.89 -3.08 24.77
C LEU A 100 -18.08 -3.69 25.92
N SER A 101 -16.77 -3.80 25.71
CA SER A 101 -15.77 -4.08 26.75
C SER A 101 -14.71 -2.99 26.73
N ILE A 102 -14.44 -2.41 27.88
CA ILE A 102 -13.42 -1.40 28.15
C ILE A 102 -12.36 -2.05 29.04
N CYS A 103 -11.11 -2.02 28.59
CA CYS A 103 -9.97 -2.55 29.34
C CYS A 103 -8.80 -1.55 29.36
N ALA A 104 -7.97 -1.67 30.39
CA ALA A 104 -6.76 -0.85 30.57
C ALA A 104 -5.56 -1.51 29.88
N LYS A 105 -4.64 -0.71 29.34
CA LYS A 105 -3.37 -1.20 28.79
C LYS A 105 -2.56 -1.96 29.85
N GLY A 106 -2.03 -3.13 29.50
CA GLY A 106 -1.36 -4.05 30.41
C GLY A 106 -2.31 -4.98 31.19
N TYR A 107 -3.62 -4.77 31.07
CA TYR A 107 -4.67 -5.55 31.70
C TYR A 107 -5.80 -5.87 30.72
N GLU A 108 -5.45 -6.20 29.47
CA GLU A 108 -6.38 -6.31 28.35
C GLU A 108 -7.43 -7.42 28.50
N ASP A 109 -7.17 -8.42 29.35
CA ASP A 109 -8.07 -9.54 29.65
C ASP A 109 -9.10 -9.22 30.74
N ASN A 110 -8.94 -8.10 31.44
CA ASN A 110 -9.79 -7.70 32.56
C ASN A 110 -10.66 -6.48 32.21
N ASN A 111 -11.89 -6.47 32.71
CA ASN A 111 -12.78 -5.32 32.62
C ASN A 111 -12.33 -4.23 33.61
N ILE A 112 -12.36 -2.95 33.22
CA ILE A 112 -12.04 -1.82 34.11
C ILE A 112 -12.82 -1.81 35.45
N LEU A 113 -13.99 -2.46 35.52
CA LEU A 113 -14.79 -2.59 36.75
C LEU A 113 -14.10 -3.39 37.86
N SER A 114 -13.12 -4.24 37.53
CA SER A 114 -12.35 -5.00 38.53
C SER A 114 -11.25 -4.20 39.21
N PHE A 115 -11.01 -2.95 38.79
CA PHE A 115 -9.92 -2.11 39.27
C PHE A 115 -10.43 -0.93 40.12
N ILE A 116 -9.61 -0.54 41.10
CA ILE A 116 -9.87 0.68 41.89
C ILE A 116 -9.48 1.92 41.09
N ASP A 117 -10.09 3.07 41.38
CA ASP A 117 -9.91 4.28 40.58
C ASP A 117 -8.45 4.74 40.51
N SER A 118 -7.68 4.59 41.60
CA SER A 118 -6.26 4.94 41.64
C SER A 118 -5.40 4.12 40.68
N GLU A 119 -5.77 2.88 40.38
CA GLU A 119 -5.07 2.06 39.38
C GLU A 119 -5.39 2.55 37.96
N LEU A 120 -6.65 2.91 37.72
CA LEU A 120 -7.11 3.39 36.41
C LEU A 120 -6.58 4.80 36.09
N LEU A 121 -6.45 5.68 37.08
CA LEU A 121 -5.88 7.02 36.90
C LEU A 121 -4.44 6.99 36.36
N ASN A 122 -3.65 6.00 36.78
CA ASN A 122 -2.25 5.82 36.37
C ASN A 122 -2.09 5.04 35.05
N THR A 123 -3.18 4.53 34.48
CA THR A 123 -3.14 3.77 33.23
C THR A 123 -2.79 4.68 32.04
N GLU A 124 -1.91 4.23 31.15
CA GLU A 124 -1.49 5.01 29.97
C GLU A 124 -2.59 5.16 28.91
N GLU A 125 -3.39 4.11 28.69
CA GLU A 125 -4.38 4.03 27.60
C GLU A 125 -5.53 3.09 27.99
N PHE A 126 -6.73 3.36 27.47
CA PHE A 126 -7.90 2.49 27.58
C PHE A 126 -8.35 2.02 26.20
N TYR A 127 -8.76 0.76 26.09
CA TYR A 127 -9.22 0.13 24.86
C TYR A 127 -10.72 -0.15 24.91
N PHE A 128 -11.40 0.09 23.79
CA PHE A 128 -12.83 -0.16 23.56
C PHE A 128 -12.94 -1.29 22.54
N ARG A 129 -13.52 -2.42 22.96
CA ARG A 129 -13.63 -3.64 22.17
C ARG A 129 -15.05 -4.19 22.19
N LYS A 130 -15.39 -5.02 21.19
CA LYS A 130 -16.64 -5.79 21.21
C LYS A 130 -16.53 -6.88 22.31
N SER A 131 -17.57 -7.10 23.09
CA SER A 131 -17.55 -8.09 24.18
C SER A 131 -17.27 -9.55 23.72
N ASN A 132 -17.51 -9.86 22.44
CA ASN A 132 -17.24 -11.19 21.83
C ASN A 132 -16.00 -11.23 20.91
N PHE A 133 -15.09 -10.26 21.02
CA PHE A 133 -13.96 -10.08 20.09
C PHE A 133 -13.03 -11.29 19.98
N ILE A 134 -12.82 -12.03 21.08
CA ILE A 134 -11.85 -13.14 21.16
C ILE A 134 -12.24 -14.35 20.28
N GLN A 135 -13.52 -14.51 19.90
CA GLN A 135 -13.97 -15.67 19.11
C GLN A 135 -13.95 -15.48 17.58
N LYS A 136 -13.79 -14.26 17.05
CA LYS A 136 -13.97 -14.00 15.60
C LYS A 136 -12.73 -13.57 14.80
N ASN A 137 -11.60 -13.24 15.43
CA ASN A 137 -10.44 -12.64 14.74
C ASN A 137 -9.19 -13.54 14.68
N LYS A 138 -9.34 -14.84 14.36
CA LYS A 138 -8.20 -15.73 14.10
C LYS A 138 -7.74 -15.80 12.64
N ASN A 139 -8.51 -15.27 11.69
CA ASN A 139 -8.24 -15.41 10.25
C ASN A 139 -8.32 -14.07 9.51
N ARG A 140 -7.47 -13.07 9.83
CA ARG A 140 -7.46 -11.81 9.07
C ARG A 140 -6.07 -11.41 8.60
N THR A 141 -5.98 -11.06 7.32
CA THR A 141 -4.73 -10.92 6.57
C THR A 141 -4.69 -9.65 5.69
N GLY A 142 -5.30 -8.51 6.08
CA GLY A 142 -5.22 -7.22 5.35
C GLY A 142 -4.34 -6.11 5.96
N ILE A 143 -3.87 -5.12 5.16
CA ILE A 143 -3.11 -3.95 5.70
C ILE A 143 -3.97 -3.31 6.79
N LYS A 144 -3.39 -3.05 7.96
CA LYS A 144 -4.12 -2.38 9.03
C LYS A 144 -4.13 -0.89 8.75
N ALA A 145 -5.12 -0.20 9.29
CA ALA A 145 -5.12 1.24 9.26
C ALA A 145 -5.59 1.81 10.59
N GLN A 146 -5.24 3.05 10.84
CA GLN A 146 -5.65 3.76 12.03
C GLN A 146 -6.12 5.19 11.70
N LEU A 147 -7.09 5.66 12.48
CA LEU A 147 -7.45 7.07 12.58
C LEU A 147 -7.03 7.62 13.93
N THR A 148 -6.24 8.69 13.94
CA THR A 148 -5.98 9.49 15.14
C THR A 148 -6.98 10.63 15.20
N ILE A 149 -7.56 10.86 16.38
CA ILE A 149 -8.59 11.87 16.63
C ILE A 149 -8.14 12.74 17.80
N ASP A 150 -8.09 14.05 17.57
CA ASP A 150 -7.70 15.05 18.56
C ASP A 150 -8.84 16.06 18.78
N VAL A 151 -9.21 16.23 20.05
CA VAL A 151 -10.31 17.10 20.48
C VAL A 151 -9.90 18.02 21.62
N ASP A 152 -10.68 19.08 21.82
CA ASP A 152 -10.57 19.91 23.01
C ASP A 152 -10.93 19.09 24.25
N LYS A 153 -10.20 19.31 25.35
CA LYS A 153 -10.39 18.54 26.59
C LYS A 153 -11.82 18.60 27.11
N THR A 154 -12.54 19.71 26.86
CA THR A 154 -13.95 19.88 27.27
C THR A 154 -14.90 18.92 26.54
N HIS A 155 -14.48 18.39 25.38
CA HIS A 155 -15.24 17.45 24.56
C HIS A 155 -14.69 16.01 24.66
N PHE A 156 -13.67 15.74 25.48
CA PHE A 156 -13.02 14.42 25.54
C PHE A 156 -13.95 13.30 26.05
N GLN A 157 -14.81 13.59 27.03
CA GLN A 157 -15.86 12.65 27.45
C GLN A 157 -16.87 12.38 26.34
N LEU A 158 -17.24 13.41 25.56
CA LEU A 158 -18.16 13.24 24.42
C LEU A 158 -17.52 12.42 23.30
N LEU A 159 -16.22 12.61 23.04
CA LEU A 159 -15.46 11.73 22.14
C LEU A 159 -15.47 10.28 22.65
N THR A 160 -15.25 10.09 23.95
CA THR A 160 -15.27 8.77 24.58
C THR A 160 -16.62 8.08 24.39
N GLN A 161 -17.72 8.82 24.55
CA GLN A 161 -19.07 8.35 24.26
C GLN A 161 -19.26 7.98 22.78
N ALA A 162 -18.77 8.82 21.88
CA ALA A 162 -18.87 8.60 20.44
C ALA A 162 -18.13 7.32 20.02
N LEU A 163 -16.94 7.08 20.58
CA LEU A 163 -16.16 5.86 20.34
C LEU A 163 -16.86 4.61 20.89
N ALA A 164 -17.37 4.67 22.13
CA ALA A 164 -18.17 3.60 22.72
C ALA A 164 -19.34 3.23 21.80
N LYS A 165 -20.09 4.23 21.32
CA LYS A 165 -21.22 4.05 20.41
C LYS A 165 -20.80 3.48 19.05
N ILE A 166 -19.70 3.96 18.49
CA ILE A 166 -19.16 3.46 17.21
C ILE A 166 -18.77 1.97 17.32
N ILE A 167 -18.22 1.56 18.46
CA ILE A 167 -17.80 0.18 18.72
C ILE A 167 -18.97 -0.72 19.12
N SER A 168 -20.04 -0.21 19.73
CA SER A 168 -21.18 -1.03 20.19
C SER A 168 -22.32 -1.17 19.18
N ASP A 169 -22.65 -0.11 18.44
CA ASP A 169 -23.82 -0.09 17.52
C ASP A 169 -23.52 -0.81 16.20
N SER A 170 -23.75 -2.13 16.19
CA SER A 170 -23.57 -3.01 15.02
C SER A 170 -22.31 -2.67 14.23
N PRO A 171 -21.14 -2.61 14.90
CA PRO A 171 -19.89 -2.21 14.29
C PRO A 171 -19.57 -3.12 13.09
N PRO A 172 -19.17 -2.57 11.95
CA PRO A 172 -18.78 -3.37 10.80
C PRO A 172 -17.60 -4.28 11.16
N ASP A 173 -17.42 -5.35 10.38
CA ASP A 173 -16.42 -6.35 10.70
C ASP A 173 -15.00 -5.80 10.61
N TRP A 174 -14.71 -4.85 9.71
CA TRP A 174 -13.40 -4.22 9.55
C TRP A 174 -12.97 -3.28 10.70
N LEU A 175 -13.88 -2.95 11.62
CA LEU A 175 -13.59 -2.10 12.77
C LEU A 175 -13.16 -2.96 13.96
N GLU A 176 -11.89 -2.86 14.36
CA GLU A 176 -11.29 -3.73 15.39
C GLU A 176 -11.60 -3.23 16.79
N GLN A 177 -11.08 -2.05 17.11
CA GLN A 177 -11.12 -1.46 18.44
C GLN A 177 -10.87 0.04 18.35
N ALA A 178 -11.16 0.75 19.43
CA ALA A 178 -10.65 2.10 19.64
C ALA A 178 -9.77 2.13 20.89
N LYS A 179 -8.87 3.10 20.97
CA LYS A 179 -8.17 3.45 22.19
C LYS A 179 -8.35 4.93 22.49
N ILE A 180 -8.34 5.26 23.77
CA ILE A 180 -8.17 6.63 24.25
C ILE A 180 -6.96 6.68 25.16
N ILE A 181 -6.35 7.85 25.21
CA ILE A 181 -5.25 8.13 26.12
C ILE A 181 -5.76 8.18 27.58
N GLY A 182 -4.90 7.80 28.52
CA GLY A 182 -5.19 7.83 29.95
C GLY A 182 -5.27 9.26 30.52
N PRO A 183 -5.98 9.45 31.64
CA PRO A 183 -6.23 10.77 32.23
C PRO A 183 -4.95 11.58 32.49
N ASP A 184 -3.90 10.92 32.97
CA ASP A 184 -2.61 11.57 33.29
C ASP A 184 -1.83 12.04 32.07
N GLN A 185 -2.11 11.47 30.91
CA GLN A 185 -1.40 11.72 29.66
C GLN A 185 -2.19 12.65 28.73
N LEU A 186 -3.47 12.89 28.98
CA LEU A 186 -4.30 13.78 28.18
C LEU A 186 -3.75 15.22 28.17
N GLY A 187 -3.48 15.74 26.98
CA GLY A 187 -2.81 17.02 26.78
C GLY A 187 -1.30 17.01 27.03
N ARG A 188 -0.67 15.82 27.06
CA ARG A 188 0.79 15.66 27.16
C ARG A 188 1.42 14.90 26.00
N LEU A 189 0.64 14.16 25.23
CA LEU A 189 1.11 13.37 24.09
C LEU A 189 0.33 13.69 22.81
N THR A 190 0.92 13.30 21.69
CA THR A 190 0.46 13.48 20.30
C THR A 190 -0.92 12.91 20.00
N ASP A 191 -1.21 11.69 20.43
CA ASP A 191 -2.43 10.99 20.05
C ASP A 191 -3.40 10.96 21.24
N GLN A 192 -4.56 11.64 21.15
CA GLN A 192 -5.56 11.58 22.23
C GLN A 192 -6.46 10.34 22.13
N ALA A 193 -6.88 9.98 20.92
CA ALA A 193 -7.66 8.78 20.66
C ALA A 193 -7.28 8.19 19.30
N VAL A 194 -7.37 6.86 19.18
CA VAL A 194 -7.09 6.15 17.93
C VAL A 194 -8.15 5.09 17.66
N ILE A 195 -8.64 4.99 16.43
CA ILE A 195 -9.50 3.91 15.96
C ILE A 195 -8.70 3.00 15.03
N TYR A 196 -8.75 1.70 15.28
CA TYR A 196 -8.04 0.68 14.50
C TYR A 196 -8.97 -0.06 13.54
N PHE A 197 -8.50 -0.23 12.31
CA PHE A 197 -9.13 -1.01 11.26
C PHE A 197 -8.32 -2.25 10.97
N SER A 198 -9.00 -3.39 10.79
CA SER A 198 -8.36 -4.63 10.37
C SER A 198 -8.00 -4.62 8.88
N GLU A 199 -8.52 -3.64 8.15
CA GLU A 199 -8.33 -3.46 6.71
C GLU A 199 -8.26 -1.98 6.36
N ALA A 200 -7.22 -1.62 5.62
CA ALA A 200 -7.00 -0.27 5.10
C ALA A 200 -7.98 0.04 3.98
N SER A 201 -8.81 1.06 4.21
CA SER A 201 -9.61 1.69 3.17
C SER A 201 -9.85 3.15 3.58
N LEU A 202 -9.61 4.06 2.63
CA LEU A 202 -9.90 5.47 2.82
C LEU A 202 -11.42 5.70 2.93
N GLU A 203 -12.25 4.86 2.30
CA GLU A 203 -13.70 4.87 2.41
C GLU A 203 -14.16 4.49 3.83
N HIS A 204 -13.55 3.47 4.44
CA HIS A 204 -13.79 3.11 5.85
C HIS A 204 -13.44 4.28 6.76
N ALA A 205 -12.27 4.89 6.55
CA ALA A 205 -11.84 6.08 7.29
C ALA A 205 -12.83 7.25 7.12
N GLN A 206 -13.29 7.52 5.90
CA GLN A 206 -14.28 8.55 5.61
C GLN A 206 -15.67 8.25 6.18
N ALA A 207 -16.05 6.98 6.31
CA ALA A 207 -17.30 6.57 6.96
C ALA A 207 -17.28 6.87 8.46
N ILE A 208 -16.18 6.53 9.13
CA ILE A 208 -15.97 6.85 10.54
C ILE A 208 -15.90 8.36 10.76
N ARG A 209 -15.18 9.10 9.91
CA ARG A 209 -15.14 10.57 9.93
C ARG A 209 -16.54 11.18 9.88
N ARG A 210 -17.39 10.73 8.94
CA ARG A 210 -18.78 11.20 8.83
C ARG A 210 -19.57 10.90 10.10
N ARG A 211 -19.42 9.70 10.66
CA ARG A 211 -20.09 9.29 11.90
C ARG A 211 -19.65 10.13 13.09
N LEU A 212 -18.34 10.38 13.25
CA LEU A 212 -17.81 11.27 14.28
C LEU A 212 -18.40 12.69 14.17
N LYS A 213 -18.49 13.24 12.95
CA LYS A 213 -19.10 14.57 12.71
C LYS A 213 -20.60 14.65 13.02
N THR A 214 -21.31 13.52 13.08
CA THR A 214 -22.70 13.48 13.54
C THR A 214 -22.83 13.36 15.06
N LEU A 215 -21.77 12.90 15.74
CA LEU A 215 -21.76 12.63 17.18
C LEU A 215 -21.07 13.74 17.98
N LEU A 216 -20.23 14.56 17.33
CA LEU A 216 -19.44 15.62 17.94
C LEU A 216 -19.73 16.96 17.26
N PRO A 217 -19.80 18.08 18.02
CA PRO A 217 -19.92 19.40 17.43
C PRO A 217 -18.63 19.76 16.67
N PRO A 218 -18.69 20.59 15.62
CA PRO A 218 -17.50 21.02 14.89
C PRO A 218 -16.42 21.69 15.77
N SER A 219 -16.84 22.37 16.85
CA SER A 219 -15.96 23.00 17.84
C SER A 219 -15.18 22.02 18.71
N ALA A 220 -15.49 20.71 18.64
CA ALA A 220 -14.79 19.71 19.44
C ALA A 220 -13.37 19.44 18.95
N PHE A 221 -13.10 19.54 17.65
CA PHE A 221 -11.85 19.07 17.05
C PHE A 221 -10.73 20.13 17.12
N ILE A 222 -9.50 19.70 17.42
CA ILE A 222 -8.30 20.56 17.44
C ILE A 222 -7.45 20.26 16.21
N GLU A 223 -6.88 21.30 15.58
CA GLU A 223 -5.98 21.10 14.44
C GLU A 223 -4.65 20.51 14.90
N HIS A 224 -4.39 19.29 14.42
CA HIS A 224 -3.13 18.59 14.58
C HIS A 224 -3.05 17.44 13.59
N THR A 225 -1.85 17.12 13.13
CA THR A 225 -1.60 16.00 12.23
C THR A 225 -0.28 15.36 12.62
N PRO A 226 -0.32 14.19 13.29
CA PRO A 226 0.90 13.52 13.72
C PRO A 226 1.84 13.24 12.54
N VAL A 227 3.14 13.34 12.79
CA VAL A 227 4.17 13.16 11.76
C VAL A 227 4.00 11.85 11.00
N GLY A 228 4.00 11.92 9.67
CA GLY A 228 3.85 10.76 8.79
C GLY A 228 2.43 10.22 8.67
N MET A 229 1.41 10.91 9.21
CA MET A 229 -0.02 10.65 8.95
C MET A 229 -0.61 11.63 7.94
N GLN A 230 -1.65 11.21 7.22
CA GLN A 230 -2.40 12.05 6.30
C GLN A 230 -3.60 12.67 7.00
N ARG A 231 -3.68 14.00 6.98
CA ARG A 231 -4.87 14.71 7.47
C ARG A 231 -6.10 14.42 6.59
N LEU A 232 -7.18 13.99 7.22
CA LEU A 232 -8.48 13.79 6.57
C LEU A 232 -9.47 14.93 6.86
N ASP A 233 -9.37 15.55 8.04
CA ASP A 233 -10.22 16.65 8.51
C ASP A 233 -9.55 17.38 9.68
N LEU A 234 -10.19 18.44 10.19
CA LEU A 234 -9.78 19.08 11.46
C LEU A 234 -9.74 18.03 12.57
N GLY A 235 -8.57 17.83 13.20
CA GLY A 235 -8.35 16.87 14.27
C GLY A 235 -8.56 15.41 13.92
N ILE A 236 -8.55 15.03 12.63
CA ILE A 236 -8.69 13.64 12.19
C ILE A 236 -7.61 13.30 11.17
N SER A 237 -6.74 12.36 11.53
CA SER A 237 -5.57 11.94 10.74
C SER A 237 -5.57 10.44 10.50
N TYR A 238 -5.03 10.00 9.36
CA TYR A 238 -5.07 8.61 8.88
C TYR A 238 -3.70 8.06 8.55
N SER A 239 -3.46 6.78 8.85
CA SER A 239 -2.28 6.07 8.36
C SER A 239 -2.54 4.57 8.23
N GLU A 240 -1.82 3.95 7.31
CA GLU A 240 -1.78 2.52 7.05
C GLU A 240 -0.51 1.90 7.64
N MET A 241 -0.61 0.62 7.99
CA MET A 241 0.44 -0.15 8.62
C MET A 241 0.45 -1.61 8.10
N PRO A 242 1.64 -2.20 7.90
CA PRO A 242 1.77 -3.64 7.75
C PRO A 242 1.17 -4.37 8.95
N TYR A 243 0.56 -5.52 8.73
CA TYR A 243 -0.11 -6.29 9.78
C TYR A 243 0.82 -7.05 10.71
N ASP A 244 1.99 -7.44 10.20
CA ASP A 244 3.06 -8.10 10.94
C ASP A 244 3.77 -7.15 11.91
N ILE A 245 3.54 -5.84 11.76
CA ILE A 245 3.97 -4.86 12.75
C ILE A 245 2.99 -4.87 13.92
N THR A 246 3.54 -5.21 15.08
CA THR A 246 2.84 -5.19 16.38
C THR A 246 3.11 -3.90 17.18
N THR A 247 4.00 -3.04 16.68
CA THR A 247 4.35 -1.77 17.33
C THR A 247 3.43 -0.63 16.89
N SER A 248 3.46 0.49 17.60
CA SER A 248 2.62 1.66 17.28
C SER A 248 3.08 2.36 15.98
N HIS A 249 2.18 3.16 15.39
CA HIS A 249 2.51 4.00 14.23
C HIS A 249 3.76 4.87 14.47
N GLY A 250 3.79 5.59 15.59
CA GLY A 250 4.91 6.44 15.96
C GLY A 250 6.23 5.66 16.06
N GLN A 251 6.21 4.46 16.63
CA GLN A 251 7.41 3.60 16.70
C GLN A 251 7.86 3.15 15.32
N THR A 252 6.92 2.82 14.45
CA THR A 252 7.20 2.39 13.07
C THR A 252 7.88 3.51 12.28
N ARG A 253 7.33 4.74 12.36
CA ARG A 253 7.95 5.91 11.71
C ARG A 253 9.30 6.24 12.35
N ALA A 254 9.46 6.07 13.66
CA ALA A 254 10.73 6.26 14.34
C ALA A 254 11.83 5.32 13.83
N ASN A 255 11.53 4.03 13.63
CA ASN A 255 12.48 3.05 13.09
C ASN A 255 12.93 3.40 11.65
N ILE A 256 11.99 3.84 10.81
CA ILE A 256 12.26 4.27 9.42
C ILE A 256 13.23 5.46 9.42
N ILE A 257 12.92 6.48 10.21
CA ILE A 257 13.76 7.68 10.34
C ILE A 257 15.13 7.31 10.93
N ALA A 258 15.17 6.49 11.97
CA ALA A 258 16.41 6.08 12.62
C ALA A 258 17.33 5.30 11.68
N THR A 259 16.76 4.44 10.84
CA THR A 259 17.50 3.70 9.81
C THR A 259 18.14 4.67 8.80
N ALA A 260 17.35 5.62 8.27
CA ALA A 260 17.83 6.60 7.30
C ALA A 260 18.87 7.56 7.92
N LEU A 261 18.65 8.04 9.14
CA LEU A 261 19.57 8.92 9.87
C LEU A 261 20.88 8.22 10.20
N THR A 262 20.84 6.96 10.65
CA THR A 262 22.05 6.18 10.95
C THR A 262 22.92 6.06 9.70
N GLU A 263 22.33 5.70 8.55
CA GLU A 263 23.08 5.63 7.30
C GLU A 263 23.59 7.01 6.86
N SER A 264 22.77 8.06 6.99
CA SER A 264 23.16 9.42 6.64
C SER A 264 24.37 9.90 7.44
N LEU A 265 24.35 9.69 8.77
CA LEU A 265 25.41 10.12 9.67
C LEU A 265 26.71 9.36 9.43
N VAL A 266 26.64 8.06 9.15
CA VAL A 266 27.82 7.19 8.97
C VAL A 266 28.42 7.34 7.57
N THR A 267 27.61 7.49 6.53
CA THR A 267 28.07 7.52 5.13
C THR A 267 28.13 8.92 4.52
N ASN A 268 27.67 9.94 5.24
CA ASN A 268 27.47 11.32 4.76
C ASN A 268 26.51 11.45 3.56
N LYS A 269 25.74 10.41 3.24
CA LYS A 269 24.66 10.50 2.24
C LYS A 269 23.54 11.41 2.74
N GLN A 270 22.91 12.13 1.81
CA GLN A 270 21.82 13.05 2.12
C GLN A 270 20.56 12.30 2.56
N LEU A 271 19.91 12.79 3.62
CA LEU A 271 18.72 12.18 4.21
C LEU A 271 17.54 12.14 3.23
N ASP A 272 17.38 13.17 2.40
CA ASP A 272 16.32 13.27 1.39
C ASP A 272 16.40 12.19 0.29
N LYS A 273 17.55 11.51 0.17
CA LYS A 273 17.72 10.33 -0.70
C LYS A 273 17.52 9.02 0.06
N LEU A 274 17.92 8.97 1.33
CA LEU A 274 17.88 7.77 2.15
C LEU A 274 16.48 7.49 2.69
N LEU A 275 15.75 8.50 3.14
CA LEU A 275 14.43 8.33 3.74
C LEU A 275 13.40 7.75 2.75
N PRO A 276 13.30 8.22 1.49
CA PRO A 276 12.43 7.58 0.49
C PRO A 276 12.83 6.13 0.19
N ARG A 277 14.14 5.82 0.18
CA ARG A 277 14.63 4.45 0.00
C ARG A 277 14.20 3.54 1.14
N VAL A 278 14.38 3.97 2.39
CA VAL A 278 13.97 3.18 3.56
C VAL A 278 12.45 3.01 3.60
N LEU A 279 11.67 4.06 3.30
CA LEU A 279 10.21 3.96 3.17
C LEU A 279 9.81 2.90 2.15
N GLN A 280 10.45 2.92 0.98
CA GLN A 280 10.23 1.94 -0.08
C GLN A 280 10.63 0.52 0.32
N GLU A 281 11.79 0.34 0.98
CA GLU A 281 12.24 -0.96 1.51
C GLU A 281 11.28 -1.52 2.56
N GLN A 282 10.62 -0.64 3.33
CA GLN A 282 9.59 -0.99 4.31
C GLN A 282 8.17 -1.02 3.72
N GLY A 283 8.03 -0.80 2.41
CA GLY A 283 6.78 -0.98 1.69
C GLY A 283 5.78 0.18 1.73
N TYR A 284 6.23 1.37 2.12
CA TYR A 284 5.41 2.59 2.13
C TYR A 284 5.47 3.35 0.81
N ASP A 285 4.43 4.12 0.51
CA ASP A 285 4.45 5.08 -0.59
C ASP A 285 5.45 6.21 -0.25
N VAL A 286 6.40 6.44 -1.15
CA VAL A 286 7.47 7.42 -0.94
C VAL A 286 7.00 8.87 -0.99
N ASN A 287 5.90 9.14 -1.69
CA ASN A 287 5.31 10.47 -1.82
C ASN A 287 4.27 10.71 -0.72
N ASN A 288 3.59 9.65 -0.28
CA ASN A 288 2.61 9.66 0.80
C ASN A 288 2.90 8.58 1.85
N PRO A 289 3.88 8.78 2.76
CA PRO A 289 4.27 7.79 3.77
C PRO A 289 3.19 7.42 4.80
N SER A 290 1.99 8.02 4.75
CA SER A 290 0.85 7.51 5.52
C SER A 290 0.19 6.30 4.86
N LEU A 291 0.50 5.99 3.61
CA LEU A 291 -0.09 4.89 2.85
C LEU A 291 0.96 3.81 2.56
N MET A 292 0.51 2.58 2.45
CA MET A 292 1.32 1.50 1.88
C MET A 292 1.47 1.72 0.38
N ALA A 293 2.64 1.38 -0.17
CA ALA A 293 2.83 1.40 -1.61
C ALA A 293 1.82 0.43 -2.27
N GLN A 294 1.27 0.81 -3.43
CA GLN A 294 0.30 0.00 -4.18
C GLN A 294 0.82 -1.44 -4.44
N ALA A 295 2.12 -1.58 -4.71
CA ALA A 295 2.80 -2.87 -4.85
C ALA A 295 2.76 -3.74 -3.56
N LEU A 296 2.71 -3.14 -2.36
CA LEU A 296 2.53 -3.87 -1.10
C LEU A 296 1.06 -4.17 -0.77
N ASN A 297 0.15 -3.26 -1.11
CA ASN A 297 -1.31 -3.54 -1.13
C ASN A 297 -1.57 -4.81 -1.92
N GLU A 298 -0.97 -4.94 -3.09
CA GLU A 298 -1.07 -6.10 -3.97
C GLU A 298 -0.32 -7.33 -3.45
N ARG A 299 0.96 -7.19 -3.00
CA ARG A 299 1.73 -8.29 -2.38
C ARG A 299 1.08 -8.89 -1.14
N ARG A 300 0.28 -8.11 -0.41
CA ARG A 300 -0.37 -8.57 0.82
C ARG A 300 -1.76 -9.14 0.58
N LEU A 301 -2.55 -8.54 -0.33
CA LEU A 301 -3.68 -9.20 -0.98
C LEU A 301 -3.25 -10.53 -1.64
N ASN A 302 -1.96 -10.70 -1.94
CA ASN A 302 -1.31 -11.90 -2.45
C ASN A 302 -0.83 -12.89 -1.37
N ARG A 303 -0.75 -12.50 -0.09
CA ARG A 303 -0.41 -13.38 1.05
C ARG A 303 -1.63 -13.94 1.79
N GLU A 304 -2.84 -13.43 1.51
CA GLU A 304 -4.08 -13.89 2.16
C GLU A 304 -4.44 -15.35 1.85
N ASN A 305 -3.86 -15.91 0.80
CA ASN A 305 -3.83 -17.36 0.61
C ASN A 305 -2.57 -17.86 1.30
N SER A 306 -2.71 -18.41 2.51
CA SER A 306 -1.61 -19.06 3.22
C SER A 306 -1.01 -20.18 2.36
N THR A 307 0.27 -20.48 2.59
CA THR A 307 1.00 -21.59 1.93
C THR A 307 0.29 -22.95 2.06
N GLU A 308 -0.68 -23.08 2.98
CA GLU A 308 -1.55 -24.26 3.16
C GLU A 308 -2.66 -24.37 2.10
N ASP A 309 -3.14 -23.28 1.51
CA ASP A 309 -4.23 -23.30 0.51
C ASP A 309 -3.74 -23.67 -0.91
N PHE A 310 -2.43 -23.59 -1.12
CA PHE A 310 -1.76 -24.02 -2.36
C PHE A 310 -1.67 -25.56 -2.51
N LEU A 311 -2.00 -26.29 -1.44
CA LEU A 311 -1.92 -27.76 -1.36
C LEU A 311 -3.31 -28.43 -1.30
N GLN A 312 -4.41 -27.68 -1.23
CA GLN A 312 -5.72 -28.27 -1.39
C GLN A 312 -5.93 -28.66 -2.86
N ASN A 313 -6.57 -29.81 -3.10
CA ASN A 313 -6.96 -30.28 -4.43
C ASN A 313 -7.96 -29.30 -5.06
N LYS A 314 -7.48 -28.17 -5.59
CA LYS A 314 -8.30 -27.23 -6.33
C LYS A 314 -8.85 -27.92 -7.57
N VAL A 315 -10.15 -27.79 -7.77
CA VAL A 315 -10.87 -28.49 -8.83
C VAL A 315 -10.59 -27.77 -10.14
N ALA A 316 -9.84 -28.41 -11.04
CA ALA A 316 -9.63 -27.92 -12.39
C ALA A 316 -10.97 -27.79 -13.12
N SER A 317 -11.23 -26.61 -13.68
CA SER A 317 -12.40 -26.34 -14.49
C SER A 317 -12.28 -26.99 -15.86
N TYR A 318 -13.34 -27.66 -16.31
CA TYR A 318 -13.45 -28.15 -17.70
C TYR A 318 -13.40 -27.01 -18.73
N ASP A 319 -13.69 -25.77 -18.32
CA ASP A 319 -13.69 -24.60 -19.19
C ASP A 319 -12.28 -24.28 -19.73
N ILE A 320 -11.21 -24.82 -19.13
CA ILE A 320 -9.86 -24.73 -19.72
C ILE A 320 -9.82 -25.36 -21.12
N LEU A 321 -10.63 -26.37 -21.41
CA LEU A 321 -10.71 -26.96 -22.75
C LEU A 321 -11.32 -25.98 -23.78
N GLN A 322 -12.23 -25.11 -23.35
CA GLN A 322 -12.76 -24.02 -24.18
C GLN A 322 -11.71 -22.92 -24.37
N PHE A 323 -10.92 -22.63 -23.33
CA PHE A 323 -9.76 -21.74 -23.48
C PHE A 323 -8.77 -22.32 -24.48
N LEU A 324 -8.45 -23.62 -24.45
CA LEU A 324 -7.50 -24.22 -25.38
C LEU A 324 -8.00 -24.26 -26.82
N SER A 325 -9.30 -24.43 -27.05
CA SER A 325 -9.85 -24.39 -28.42
C SER A 325 -9.79 -22.99 -29.03
N ASP A 326 -10.16 -21.96 -28.26
CA ASP A 326 -10.08 -20.56 -28.67
C ASP A 326 -9.69 -19.62 -27.50
N PRO A 327 -8.38 -19.42 -27.27
CA PRO A 327 -7.92 -18.60 -26.15
C PRO A 327 -8.38 -17.15 -26.24
N LEU A 328 -8.51 -16.61 -27.46
CA LEU A 328 -8.87 -15.22 -27.68
C LEU A 328 -10.35 -14.99 -27.38
N MET A 329 -11.24 -15.83 -27.91
CA MET A 329 -12.66 -15.76 -27.60
C MET A 329 -12.94 -16.02 -26.12
N PHE A 330 -12.22 -16.95 -25.50
CA PHE A 330 -12.36 -17.19 -24.07
C PHE A 330 -11.94 -15.95 -23.25
N THR A 331 -10.80 -15.35 -23.57
CA THR A 331 -10.27 -14.14 -22.91
C THR A 331 -11.16 -12.92 -23.11
N GLN A 332 -11.89 -12.82 -24.22
CA GLN A 332 -12.84 -11.71 -24.43
C GLN A 332 -14.06 -11.79 -23.51
N ASN A 333 -14.51 -13.01 -23.18
CA ASN A 333 -15.78 -13.25 -22.49
C ASN A 333 -15.63 -13.61 -21.00
N ASN A 334 -14.42 -13.98 -20.57
CA ASN A 334 -14.14 -14.46 -19.23
C ASN A 334 -12.96 -13.71 -18.62
N THR A 335 -13.01 -13.45 -17.31
CA THR A 335 -11.90 -12.78 -16.63
C THR A 335 -10.80 -13.80 -16.31
N LEU A 336 -9.57 -13.55 -16.76
CA LEU A 336 -8.40 -14.36 -16.43
C LEU A 336 -7.65 -13.73 -15.25
N ASN A 337 -7.61 -14.42 -14.12
CA ASN A 337 -6.99 -13.93 -12.91
C ASN A 337 -5.61 -14.58 -12.69
N SER A 338 -4.56 -13.86 -13.06
CA SER A 338 -3.16 -14.28 -12.91
C SER A 338 -2.54 -13.94 -11.55
N LYS A 339 -3.32 -13.37 -10.62
CA LYS A 339 -2.84 -12.93 -9.29
C LYS A 339 -2.07 -14.00 -8.52
N HIS A 340 -2.47 -15.27 -8.66
CA HIS A 340 -1.81 -16.42 -8.02
C HIS A 340 -0.32 -16.54 -8.41
N LEU A 341 0.05 -16.16 -9.63
CA LEU A 341 1.44 -16.22 -10.10
C LEU A 341 2.32 -15.17 -9.42
N ASN A 342 1.77 -14.02 -8.99
CA ASN A 342 2.51 -13.01 -8.24
C ASN A 342 2.83 -13.44 -6.79
N GLN A 343 2.16 -14.46 -6.28
CA GLN A 343 2.30 -14.93 -4.89
C GLN A 343 3.48 -15.91 -4.74
N ILE A 344 4.02 -16.42 -5.85
CA ILE A 344 5.07 -17.44 -5.88
C ILE A 344 6.42 -16.73 -6.02
N GLU A 345 7.21 -16.72 -4.94
CA GLU A 345 8.51 -16.00 -4.89
C GLU A 345 9.51 -16.45 -5.98
N ARG A 346 9.50 -17.74 -6.32
CA ARG A 346 10.31 -18.33 -7.40
C ARG A 346 9.47 -19.30 -8.21
N LEU A 347 8.92 -18.82 -9.32
CA LEU A 347 8.25 -19.67 -10.31
C LEU A 347 9.30 -20.53 -11.04
N PRO A 348 9.00 -21.80 -11.35
CA PRO A 348 9.82 -22.56 -12.28
C PRO A 348 9.72 -21.94 -13.68
N ALA A 349 10.73 -22.17 -14.53
CA ALA A 349 10.71 -21.66 -15.91
C ALA A 349 9.49 -22.17 -16.72
N GLY A 350 8.98 -23.35 -16.41
CA GLY A 350 7.75 -23.87 -17.00
C GLY A 350 7.14 -24.99 -16.19
N GLY A 351 5.89 -25.33 -16.53
CA GLY A 351 5.12 -26.36 -15.84
C GLY A 351 3.67 -26.38 -16.30
N ARG A 352 2.79 -27.03 -15.54
CA ARG A 352 1.38 -27.17 -15.90
C ARG A 352 0.51 -26.15 -15.18
N VAL A 353 -0.49 -25.66 -15.89
CA VAL A 353 -1.52 -24.73 -15.41
C VAL A 353 -2.88 -25.38 -15.44
N ILE A 354 -3.67 -25.14 -14.40
CA ILE A 354 -5.12 -25.38 -14.39
C ILE A 354 -5.85 -24.05 -14.23
N PHE A 355 -7.11 -24.01 -14.66
CA PHE A 355 -8.01 -22.91 -14.34
C PHE A 355 -8.95 -23.36 -13.23
N SER A 356 -8.99 -22.62 -12.13
CA SER A 356 -10.04 -22.77 -11.11
C SER A 356 -11.12 -21.72 -11.36
N LYS A 357 -12.39 -22.15 -11.43
CA LYS A 357 -13.51 -21.25 -11.72
C LYS A 357 -13.99 -20.61 -10.43
N ASN A 358 -13.95 -19.28 -10.41
CA ASN A 358 -14.51 -18.43 -9.37
C ASN A 358 -15.91 -17.92 -9.78
N LYS A 359 -16.50 -17.08 -8.94
CA LYS A 359 -17.77 -16.39 -9.25
C LYS A 359 -17.65 -15.54 -10.53
N LEU A 360 -18.78 -15.31 -11.21
CA LEU A 360 -18.92 -14.38 -12.36
C LEU A 360 -17.96 -14.63 -13.53
N ASN A 361 -17.72 -15.89 -13.93
CA ASN A 361 -16.83 -16.23 -15.04
C ASN A 361 -15.40 -15.66 -14.87
N ASN A 362 -14.93 -15.57 -13.62
CA ASN A 362 -13.54 -15.31 -13.29
C ASN A 362 -12.79 -16.63 -13.12
N TYR A 363 -11.64 -16.77 -13.75
CA TYR A 363 -10.85 -18.00 -13.74
C TYR A 363 -9.46 -17.71 -13.20
N SER A 364 -9.11 -18.31 -12.07
CA SER A 364 -7.74 -18.18 -11.55
C SER A 364 -6.80 -19.10 -12.31
N ILE A 365 -5.66 -18.55 -12.70
CA ILE A 365 -4.58 -19.27 -13.35
C ILE A 365 -3.67 -19.83 -12.28
N GLU A 366 -3.62 -21.16 -12.16
CA GLU A 366 -2.95 -21.82 -11.05
C GLU A 366 -1.89 -22.80 -11.55
N PHE A 367 -0.70 -22.70 -10.96
CA PHE A 367 0.40 -23.63 -11.19
C PHE A 367 0.19 -24.93 -10.39
N VAL A 368 0.41 -26.08 -11.02
CA VAL A 368 0.22 -27.40 -10.40
C VAL A 368 1.56 -28.11 -10.17
N LEU A 369 1.84 -28.45 -8.90
CA LEU A 369 3.04 -29.18 -8.46
C LEU A 369 2.88 -30.71 -8.49
N THR A 370 1.68 -31.25 -8.29
CA THR A 370 1.45 -32.70 -8.09
C THR A 370 0.70 -33.35 -9.26
N HIS A 371 1.22 -34.49 -9.73
CA HIS A 371 0.66 -35.28 -10.83
C HIS A 371 -0.51 -36.16 -10.37
N SER A 372 -1.68 -35.57 -10.09
CA SER A 372 -2.92 -36.37 -10.08
C SER A 372 -3.37 -36.61 -11.53
N SER A 373 -3.73 -37.85 -11.88
CA SER A 373 -4.11 -38.24 -13.25
C SER A 373 -5.33 -37.51 -13.78
N ARG A 374 -6.24 -37.03 -12.91
CA ARG A 374 -7.39 -36.18 -13.28
C ARG A 374 -7.00 -34.76 -13.69
N ASN A 375 -5.93 -34.20 -13.11
CA ASN A 375 -5.49 -32.83 -13.44
C ASN A 375 -4.70 -32.75 -14.75
N ILE A 376 -4.11 -33.85 -15.22
CA ILE A 376 -3.32 -33.87 -16.46
C ILE A 376 -4.18 -33.53 -17.69
N ALA A 377 -5.38 -34.11 -17.82
CA ALA A 377 -6.28 -33.87 -18.96
C ALA A 377 -6.90 -32.45 -18.96
N LEU A 378 -6.96 -31.80 -17.80
CA LEU A 378 -7.49 -30.45 -17.60
C LEU A 378 -6.39 -29.45 -17.28
N SER A 379 -5.19 -29.68 -17.81
CA SER A 379 -4.05 -28.78 -17.64
C SER A 379 -3.29 -28.56 -18.93
N VAL A 380 -2.67 -27.40 -19.04
CA VAL A 380 -1.84 -27.01 -20.19
C VAL A 380 -0.41 -26.74 -19.74
N TYR A 381 0.56 -27.10 -20.56
CA TYR A 381 1.94 -26.72 -20.33
C TYR A 381 2.14 -25.25 -20.66
N SER A 382 2.82 -24.52 -19.79
CA SER A 382 3.10 -23.10 -19.95
C SER A 382 4.46 -22.74 -19.38
N TYR A 383 5.09 -21.74 -19.98
CA TYR A 383 6.18 -20.98 -19.37
C TYR A 383 5.61 -20.03 -18.32
N PHE A 384 6.41 -19.68 -17.32
CA PHE A 384 5.99 -18.74 -16.28
C PHE A 384 6.91 -17.55 -16.18
N LEU A 385 6.31 -16.38 -16.05
CA LEU A 385 7.02 -15.14 -15.79
C LEU A 385 6.44 -14.48 -14.54
N GLY A 386 7.28 -14.40 -13.50
CA GLY A 386 6.94 -13.75 -12.24
C GLY A 386 6.78 -12.24 -12.36
N SER A 387 6.54 -11.58 -11.24
CA SER A 387 6.41 -10.12 -11.16
C SER A 387 7.45 -9.54 -10.23
N PRO A 388 8.26 -8.55 -10.67
CA PRO A 388 9.05 -7.74 -9.75
C PRO A 388 8.15 -6.83 -8.92
N ASP A 389 8.76 -6.22 -7.90
CA ASP A 389 8.20 -5.02 -7.28
C ASP A 389 8.02 -3.89 -8.29
N GLY A 390 6.90 -3.16 -8.20
CA GLY A 390 6.58 -1.96 -8.99
C GLY A 390 7.47 -0.73 -8.68
N VAL A 391 8.67 -0.94 -8.14
CA VAL A 391 9.60 0.09 -7.68
C VAL A 391 10.25 0.78 -8.89
N GLN A 392 9.97 2.08 -9.07
CA GLN A 392 10.45 2.85 -10.22
C GLN A 392 11.98 3.04 -10.31
N SER A 393 12.70 2.83 -9.20
CA SER A 393 14.16 2.85 -9.12
C SER A 393 14.81 1.49 -9.40
N ASN A 394 14.02 0.41 -9.48
CA ASN A 394 14.54 -0.95 -9.62
C ASN A 394 15.12 -1.14 -11.03
N LYS A 395 16.36 -1.65 -11.10
CA LYS A 395 17.03 -2.00 -12.36
C LYS A 395 16.90 -3.48 -12.70
N VAL A 396 16.39 -4.31 -11.79
CA VAL A 396 16.35 -5.78 -11.91
C VAL A 396 14.93 -6.24 -12.26
N PRO A 397 14.63 -6.50 -13.54
CA PRO A 397 13.37 -7.12 -13.96
C PRO A 397 13.40 -8.63 -13.72
N TYR A 398 12.22 -9.27 -13.71
CA TYR A 398 12.14 -10.71 -13.93
C TYR A 398 12.20 -11.01 -15.42
N TYR A 399 12.77 -12.15 -15.79
CA TYR A 399 12.79 -12.56 -17.18
C TYR A 399 12.76 -14.08 -17.36
N ILE A 400 12.42 -14.49 -18.58
CA ILE A 400 12.55 -15.85 -19.06
C ILE A 400 12.90 -15.86 -20.55
N ASP A 401 13.71 -16.85 -20.95
CA ASP A 401 13.97 -17.14 -22.35
C ASP A 401 12.97 -18.17 -22.88
N ILE A 402 12.35 -17.88 -24.02
CA ILE A 402 11.45 -18.81 -24.72
C ILE A 402 11.89 -19.00 -26.19
N PRO A 403 11.71 -20.19 -26.77
CA PRO A 403 12.04 -20.40 -28.17
C PRO A 403 11.04 -19.66 -29.07
N LYS A 404 11.52 -19.08 -30.18
CA LYS A 404 10.66 -18.43 -31.18
C LYS A 404 9.71 -19.41 -31.86
N TYR A 405 10.10 -20.68 -31.94
CA TYR A 405 9.33 -21.77 -32.52
C TYR A 405 9.18 -22.88 -31.47
N THR A 406 7.94 -23.23 -31.15
CA THR A 406 7.59 -24.26 -30.15
C THR A 406 6.41 -25.08 -30.65
N ALA A 407 5.92 -26.03 -29.85
CA ALA A 407 4.69 -26.75 -30.14
C ALA A 407 3.50 -25.77 -30.26
N GLU A 408 2.60 -26.06 -31.18
CA GLU A 408 1.31 -25.35 -31.29
C GLU A 408 0.57 -25.40 -29.95
N ASP A 409 -0.18 -24.32 -29.66
CA ASP A 409 -0.89 -24.10 -28.39
C ASP A 409 0.04 -24.12 -27.16
N SER A 410 1.30 -23.70 -27.31
CA SER A 410 2.18 -23.37 -26.17
C SER A 410 1.80 -22.02 -25.57
N PHE A 411 1.91 -21.90 -24.25
CA PHE A 411 1.58 -20.67 -23.52
C PHE A 411 2.76 -20.15 -22.70
N LEU A 412 2.73 -18.85 -22.40
CA LEU A 412 3.48 -18.23 -21.31
C LEU A 412 2.48 -17.40 -20.50
N PHE A 413 2.34 -17.69 -19.20
CA PHE A 413 1.51 -16.86 -18.32
C PHE A 413 2.38 -15.93 -17.47
N THR A 414 1.98 -14.67 -17.38
CA THR A 414 2.64 -13.68 -16.53
C THR A 414 1.85 -13.48 -15.24
N GLY A 415 2.51 -12.97 -14.21
CA GLY A 415 1.79 -12.32 -13.12
C GLY A 415 0.90 -11.16 -13.59
N ILE A 416 -0.06 -10.77 -12.75
CA ILE A 416 -0.93 -9.61 -12.97
C ILE A 416 -0.07 -8.34 -13.06
N LEU A 417 -0.45 -7.47 -14.00
CA LEU A 417 0.16 -6.18 -14.25
C LEU A 417 -0.57 -5.11 -13.44
N SER A 418 0.19 -4.32 -12.69
CA SER A 418 -0.25 -3.11 -12.00
C SER A 418 0.89 -2.09 -12.01
N GLY A 419 0.89 -1.19 -13.01
CA GLY A 419 1.97 -0.22 -13.22
C GLY A 419 3.18 -0.74 -14.02
N GLY A 420 3.42 -2.04 -14.07
CA GLY A 420 4.55 -2.65 -14.79
C GLY A 420 4.35 -2.82 -16.30
N SER A 421 5.34 -3.42 -16.95
CA SER A 421 5.32 -3.70 -18.39
C SER A 421 5.80 -5.12 -18.69
N ILE A 422 5.22 -5.74 -19.71
CA ILE A 422 5.75 -6.98 -20.32
C ILE A 422 6.48 -6.59 -21.60
N ILE A 423 7.74 -6.98 -21.71
CA ILE A 423 8.60 -6.63 -22.84
C ILE A 423 9.15 -7.91 -23.46
N VAL A 424 8.90 -8.12 -24.76
CA VAL A 424 9.47 -9.22 -25.53
C VAL A 424 10.57 -8.66 -26.42
N THR A 425 11.78 -9.14 -26.22
CA THR A 425 12.95 -8.77 -27.01
C THR A 425 13.47 -9.93 -27.82
N GLU A 426 14.05 -9.63 -28.98
CA GLU A 426 14.81 -10.59 -29.75
C GLU A 426 16.21 -10.74 -29.17
N LEU A 427 16.48 -11.91 -28.56
CA LEU A 427 17.80 -12.25 -28.04
C LEU A 427 18.73 -12.74 -29.14
N ASN A 428 18.22 -13.62 -30.01
CA ASN A 428 18.91 -14.15 -31.17
C ASN A 428 17.89 -14.70 -32.20
N ASP A 429 18.37 -15.38 -33.24
CA ASP A 429 17.55 -15.96 -34.31
C ASP A 429 16.54 -17.02 -33.83
N LYS A 430 16.77 -17.65 -32.67
CA LYS A 430 15.99 -18.78 -32.15
C LYS A 430 15.24 -18.49 -30.86
N THR A 431 15.58 -17.43 -30.14
CA THR A 431 15.10 -17.19 -28.77
C THR A 431 14.54 -15.77 -28.62
N PHE A 432 13.39 -15.68 -27.97
CA PHE A 432 12.90 -14.44 -27.36
C PHE A 432 13.28 -14.39 -25.90
N HIS A 433 13.58 -13.20 -25.42
CA HIS A 433 13.76 -12.92 -24.00
C HIS A 433 12.59 -12.04 -23.54
N VAL A 434 11.80 -12.56 -22.61
CA VAL A 434 10.56 -11.95 -22.13
C VAL A 434 10.79 -11.40 -20.72
N TYR A 435 10.67 -10.09 -20.58
CA TYR A 435 10.80 -9.39 -19.31
C TYR A 435 9.44 -9.04 -18.72
N HIS A 436 9.39 -9.06 -17.40
CA HIS A 436 8.42 -8.31 -16.62
C HIS A 436 9.20 -7.28 -15.80
N ASP A 437 8.99 -6.00 -16.11
CA ASP A 437 9.64 -4.88 -15.44
C ASP A 437 8.58 -4.06 -14.71
N GLY A 438 8.78 -3.84 -13.41
CA GLY A 438 7.84 -3.13 -12.54
C GLY A 438 7.82 -1.62 -12.76
N ARG A 439 8.73 -1.08 -13.58
CA ARG A 439 8.74 0.34 -13.95
C ARG A 439 7.65 0.66 -14.97
N ILE A 440 7.11 1.87 -14.86
CA ILE A 440 6.05 2.34 -15.76
C ILE A 440 6.64 2.64 -17.14
N ASN A 441 5.99 2.10 -18.17
CA ASN A 441 6.33 2.30 -19.59
C ASN A 441 7.79 1.96 -19.91
N SER A 442 8.26 0.83 -19.38
CA SER A 442 9.67 0.44 -19.43
C SER A 442 10.10 -0.16 -20.76
N SER A 443 9.19 -0.41 -21.71
CA SER A 443 9.56 -0.93 -23.04
C SER A 443 10.62 -0.09 -23.76
N ILE A 444 10.64 1.23 -23.56
CA ILE A 444 11.63 2.14 -24.15
C ILE A 444 13.07 1.92 -23.65
N LEU A 445 13.22 1.20 -22.53
CA LEU A 445 14.51 0.92 -21.88
C LEU A 445 15.22 -0.29 -22.49
N TYR A 446 14.53 -1.10 -23.27
CA TYR A 446 15.07 -2.34 -23.85
C TYR A 446 15.45 -2.15 -25.32
N ASP A 447 16.45 -2.90 -25.77
CA ASP A 447 16.84 -2.98 -27.17
C ASP A 447 16.15 -4.17 -27.84
N ASN A 448 16.02 -4.13 -29.17
CA ASN A 448 15.42 -5.20 -29.98
C ASN A 448 14.02 -5.64 -29.51
N VAL A 449 13.21 -4.70 -28.99
CA VAL A 449 11.83 -4.98 -28.58
C VAL A 449 10.99 -5.26 -29.82
N VAL A 450 10.30 -6.40 -29.81
CA VAL A 450 9.41 -6.85 -30.89
C VAL A 450 7.94 -6.82 -30.50
N MET A 451 7.62 -6.91 -29.20
CA MET A 451 6.27 -6.75 -28.63
C MET A 451 6.40 -6.20 -27.21
N ALA A 452 5.48 -5.33 -26.78
CA ALA A 452 5.36 -4.99 -25.37
C ALA A 452 3.97 -4.44 -25.03
N PHE A 453 3.56 -4.66 -23.78
CA PHE A 453 2.48 -3.91 -23.14
C PHE A 453 3.04 -3.15 -21.97
N ASP A 454 2.89 -1.83 -22.03
CA ASP A 454 3.28 -0.88 -20.99
C ASP A 454 2.04 -0.49 -20.16
N TYR A 455 2.25 0.15 -18.99
CA TYR A 455 1.14 0.63 -18.15
C TYR A 455 0.11 1.46 -18.92
N GLN A 456 0.55 2.33 -19.83
CA GLN A 456 -0.32 3.12 -20.69
C GLN A 456 -1.35 2.29 -21.48
N ASN A 457 -1.08 1.02 -21.76
CA ASN A 457 -1.99 0.15 -22.50
C ASN A 457 -3.19 -0.28 -21.65
N TYR A 458 -3.07 -0.30 -20.32
CA TYR A 458 -4.13 -0.74 -19.41
C TYR A 458 -4.42 0.22 -18.27
N GLN A 459 -3.81 1.40 -18.23
CA GLN A 459 -4.20 2.48 -17.33
C GLN A 459 -5.67 2.86 -17.55
N ILE A 460 -6.39 3.19 -16.47
CA ILE A 460 -7.75 3.73 -16.53
C ILE A 460 -7.62 5.25 -16.70
N LEU A 461 -8.20 5.78 -17.78
CA LEU A 461 -8.17 7.22 -18.04
C LEU A 461 -8.78 8.01 -16.87
N GLY A 462 -8.01 8.92 -16.31
CA GLY A 462 -8.46 9.75 -15.21
C GLY A 462 -8.40 9.08 -13.83
N ALA A 463 -7.72 7.95 -13.71
CA ALA A 463 -7.39 7.31 -12.44
C ALA A 463 -5.90 6.94 -12.38
N ASP A 464 -5.36 6.88 -11.16
CA ASP A 464 -4.03 6.34 -10.88
C ASP A 464 -4.10 4.81 -10.71
N ASP A 465 -4.99 4.17 -11.48
CA ASP A 465 -5.35 2.77 -11.35
C ASP A 465 -5.43 2.12 -12.74
N GLY A 466 -5.28 0.81 -12.78
CA GLY A 466 -5.31 0.01 -13.99
C GLY A 466 -4.58 -1.29 -13.75
N ILE A 467 -5.31 -2.39 -13.86
CA ILE A 467 -4.76 -3.75 -13.78
C ILE A 467 -5.01 -4.51 -15.09
N ALA A 468 -4.16 -5.49 -15.37
CA ALA A 468 -4.35 -6.37 -16.50
C ALA A 468 -3.70 -7.74 -16.27
N THR A 469 -4.25 -8.77 -16.92
CA THR A 469 -3.54 -10.04 -17.11
C THR A 469 -2.92 -10.07 -18.49
N ALA A 470 -1.65 -10.48 -18.59
CA ALA A 470 -0.99 -10.73 -19.86
C ALA A 470 -0.57 -12.20 -19.99
N TYR A 471 -0.57 -12.69 -21.21
CA TYR A 471 -0.03 -14.01 -21.54
C TYR A 471 0.45 -14.03 -23.00
N MET A 472 1.34 -14.96 -23.32
CA MET A 472 1.70 -15.26 -24.70
C MET A 472 1.13 -16.60 -25.13
N HIS A 473 0.80 -16.71 -26.41
CA HIS A 473 0.26 -17.92 -27.01
C HIS A 473 0.90 -18.14 -28.39
N PHE A 474 1.44 -19.33 -28.60
CA PHE A 474 2.03 -19.74 -29.87
C PHE A 474 0.99 -20.46 -30.72
N LYS A 475 0.61 -19.85 -31.85
CA LYS A 475 -0.33 -20.46 -32.79
C LYS A 475 -0.06 -20.05 -34.23
N HIS A 476 -0.14 -21.00 -35.15
CA HIS A 476 0.18 -20.85 -36.56
C HIS A 476 1.63 -20.37 -36.78
N GLY A 477 2.58 -21.04 -36.12
CA GLY A 477 4.01 -20.79 -36.31
C GLY A 477 4.54 -19.48 -35.72
N ARG A 478 3.76 -18.76 -34.89
CA ARG A 478 4.19 -17.50 -34.27
C ARG A 478 3.60 -17.26 -32.88
N TRP A 479 4.37 -16.58 -32.04
CA TRP A 479 3.91 -16.05 -30.77
C TRP A 479 3.04 -14.81 -30.94
N LYS A 480 2.05 -14.67 -30.06
CA LYS A 480 1.25 -13.46 -29.88
C LYS A 480 1.29 -13.07 -28.41
N LEU A 481 1.38 -11.78 -28.12
CA LEU A 481 1.23 -11.23 -26.77
C LEU A 481 -0.23 -10.79 -26.60
N VAL A 482 -0.90 -11.24 -25.56
CA VAL A 482 -2.31 -10.91 -25.27
C VAL A 482 -2.39 -10.15 -23.95
N LEU A 483 -3.10 -9.03 -23.94
CA LEU A 483 -3.43 -8.24 -22.77
C LEU A 483 -4.93 -8.28 -22.53
N GLN A 484 -5.35 -8.56 -21.30
CA GLN A 484 -6.73 -8.42 -20.85
C GLN A 484 -6.81 -7.29 -19.83
N ARG A 485 -7.47 -6.19 -20.20
CA ARG A 485 -7.71 -5.04 -19.34
C ARG A 485 -8.75 -5.37 -18.27
N GLN A 486 -8.41 -5.06 -17.03
CA GLN A 486 -9.23 -5.35 -15.88
C GLN A 486 -9.45 -4.10 -15.03
N GLU A 487 -10.40 -4.21 -14.12
CA GLU A 487 -10.66 -3.30 -13.01
C GLU A 487 -11.03 -4.12 -11.78
N TYR A 488 -10.78 -3.58 -10.59
CA TYR A 488 -11.22 -4.25 -9.37
C TYR A 488 -12.70 -3.95 -9.09
N GLN A 489 -13.43 -5.00 -8.71
CA GLN A 489 -14.80 -4.89 -8.23
C GLN A 489 -14.90 -5.50 -6.83
N ILE A 490 -15.64 -4.83 -5.94
CA ILE A 490 -15.94 -5.36 -4.62
C ILE A 490 -17.21 -6.19 -4.72
N ILE A 491 -17.09 -7.49 -4.49
CA ILE A 491 -18.22 -8.44 -4.50
C ILE A 491 -18.22 -9.15 -3.14
N GLU A 492 -19.30 -8.97 -2.38
CA GLU A 492 -19.44 -9.56 -1.03
C GLU A 492 -18.28 -9.22 -0.07
N GLY A 493 -17.62 -8.07 -0.28
CA GLY A 493 -16.48 -7.62 0.52
C GLY A 493 -15.11 -8.07 0.01
N GLU A 494 -15.05 -8.88 -1.05
CA GLU A 494 -13.78 -9.29 -1.68
C GLU A 494 -13.49 -8.46 -2.93
N LEU A 495 -12.22 -8.04 -3.07
CA LEU A 495 -11.71 -7.32 -4.23
C LEU A 495 -11.32 -8.30 -5.33
N ILE A 496 -12.15 -8.42 -6.38
CA ILE A 496 -11.97 -9.40 -7.46
C ILE A 496 -11.69 -8.66 -8.77
N PRO A 497 -10.67 -9.08 -9.55
CA PRO A 497 -10.48 -8.58 -10.91
C PRO A 497 -11.71 -8.88 -11.78
N ALA A 498 -12.16 -7.92 -12.56
CA ALA A 498 -13.24 -8.07 -13.51
C ALA A 498 -12.85 -7.46 -14.86
N LEU A 499 -13.47 -7.93 -15.95
CA LEU A 499 -13.31 -7.33 -17.27
C LEU A 499 -13.76 -5.87 -17.27
N ARG A 500 -12.93 -5.02 -17.89
CA ARG A 500 -13.28 -3.61 -18.10
C ARG A 500 -14.44 -3.49 -19.09
N GLN A 501 -15.51 -2.80 -18.69
CA GLN A 501 -16.75 -2.69 -19.48
C GLN A 501 -16.77 -1.53 -20.47
N ARG A 502 -15.98 -0.47 -20.22
CA ARG A 502 -16.05 0.80 -20.97
C ARG A 502 -15.08 0.90 -22.14
N GLU A 503 -14.23 -0.10 -22.33
CA GLU A 503 -13.18 -0.13 -23.34
C GLU A 503 -13.04 -1.55 -23.89
N ALA A 504 -12.31 -1.73 -24.99
CA ALA A 504 -12.01 -3.06 -25.50
C ALA A 504 -11.25 -3.87 -24.42
N PRO A 505 -11.82 -4.99 -23.92
CA PRO A 505 -11.27 -5.72 -22.78
C PRO A 505 -9.97 -6.45 -23.13
N MET A 506 -9.64 -6.58 -24.41
CA MET A 506 -8.47 -7.33 -24.86
C MET A 506 -7.71 -6.61 -25.98
N GLU A 507 -6.39 -6.73 -25.99
CA GLU A 507 -5.50 -6.33 -27.08
C GLU A 507 -4.53 -7.46 -27.41
N VAL A 508 -4.18 -7.62 -28.69
CA VAL A 508 -3.27 -8.67 -29.17
C VAL A 508 -2.17 -8.03 -30.02
N LEU A 509 -0.92 -8.35 -29.70
CA LEU A 509 0.26 -7.92 -30.45
C LEU A 509 0.96 -9.11 -31.11
N PHE A 510 1.61 -8.81 -32.23
CA PHE A 510 2.50 -9.71 -32.96
C PHE A 510 3.89 -9.11 -33.01
N ALA A 511 4.92 -9.97 -33.09
CA ALA A 511 6.30 -9.53 -33.24
C ALA A 511 6.45 -8.61 -34.46
N SER A 512 7.11 -7.46 -34.24
CA SER A 512 7.39 -6.48 -35.28
C SER A 512 8.76 -5.85 -35.09
N ASP A 513 9.60 -5.91 -36.13
CA ASP A 513 10.95 -5.33 -36.09
C ASP A 513 10.95 -3.80 -35.93
N ASN A 514 9.84 -3.15 -36.30
CA ASN A 514 9.66 -1.71 -36.16
C ASN A 514 9.06 -1.30 -34.80
N TYR A 515 8.76 -2.25 -33.90
CA TYR A 515 8.10 -1.94 -32.63
C TYR A 515 8.91 -0.95 -31.79
N SER A 516 10.21 -1.17 -31.64
CA SER A 516 11.10 -0.31 -30.85
C SER A 516 11.06 1.16 -31.29
N ASN A 517 11.17 1.41 -32.60
CA ASN A 517 11.12 2.77 -33.16
C ASN A 517 9.74 3.42 -32.96
N ASN A 518 8.68 2.65 -33.20
CA ASN A 518 7.30 3.12 -33.00
C ASN A 518 6.99 3.38 -31.52
N SER A 519 7.50 2.59 -30.59
CA SER A 519 7.33 2.79 -29.15
C SER A 519 8.02 4.08 -28.69
N LYS A 520 9.29 4.30 -29.06
CA LYS A 520 10.01 5.53 -28.73
C LYS A 520 9.30 6.78 -29.26
N LYS A 521 8.82 6.74 -30.50
CA LYS A 521 8.06 7.86 -31.10
C LYS A 521 6.76 8.12 -30.32
N ARG A 522 5.97 7.08 -30.04
CA ARG A 522 4.73 7.19 -29.25
C ARG A 522 4.99 7.76 -27.86
N PHE A 523 6.06 7.33 -27.20
CA PHE A 523 6.43 7.85 -25.88
C PHE A 523 6.76 9.35 -25.93
N ILE A 524 7.53 9.82 -26.92
CA ILE A 524 7.84 11.25 -27.09
C ILE A 524 6.55 12.04 -27.33
N GLU A 525 5.67 11.58 -28.23
CA GLU A 525 4.38 12.23 -28.49
C GLU A 525 3.48 12.27 -27.25
N TYR A 526 3.44 11.17 -26.49
CA TYR A 526 2.73 11.08 -25.23
C TYR A 526 3.26 12.07 -24.19
N ARG A 527 4.58 12.12 -24.02
CA ARG A 527 5.24 13.07 -23.11
C ARG A 527 4.89 14.52 -23.44
N GLU A 528 4.96 14.90 -24.71
CA GLU A 528 4.58 16.23 -25.17
C GLU A 528 3.09 16.53 -24.92
N LYS A 529 2.21 15.54 -25.07
CA LYS A 529 0.79 15.68 -24.73
C LYS A 529 0.59 15.97 -23.24
N ILE A 530 1.28 15.26 -22.35
CA ILE A 530 1.21 15.50 -20.90
C ILE A 530 1.78 16.87 -20.53
N HIS A 531 2.91 17.26 -21.10
CA HIS A 531 3.50 18.60 -20.92
C HIS A 531 2.51 19.70 -21.28
N LYS A 532 1.83 19.58 -22.43
CA LYS A 532 0.81 20.54 -22.86
C LYS A 532 -0.37 20.60 -21.89
N LYS A 533 -0.84 19.45 -21.38
CA LYS A 533 -1.93 19.43 -20.37
C LYS A 533 -1.50 20.15 -19.09
N ILE A 534 -0.32 19.84 -18.55
CA ILE A 534 0.21 20.46 -17.33
C ILE A 534 0.39 21.98 -17.50
N LYS A 535 0.95 22.42 -18.63
CA LYS A 535 1.12 23.86 -18.92
C LYS A 535 -0.24 24.59 -19.02
N ARG A 536 -1.28 23.96 -19.57
CA ARG A 536 -2.64 24.52 -19.57
C ARG A 536 -3.22 24.64 -18.16
N ILE A 537 -3.01 23.63 -17.31
CA ILE A 537 -3.42 23.68 -15.90
C ILE A 537 -2.67 24.80 -15.17
N ALA A 538 -1.36 24.95 -15.40
CA ALA A 538 -0.55 26.02 -14.82
C ALA A 538 -1.05 27.41 -15.22
N HIS A 539 -1.35 27.59 -16.51
CA HIS A 539 -1.92 28.83 -17.02
C HIS A 539 -3.27 29.17 -16.36
N HIS A 540 -4.15 28.18 -16.17
CA HIS A 540 -5.43 28.37 -15.47
C HIS A 540 -5.26 28.88 -14.01
N PHE A 541 -4.13 28.57 -13.36
CA PHE A 541 -3.80 29.04 -12.02
C PHE A 541 -2.83 30.22 -12.00
N ASN A 542 -2.54 30.85 -13.14
CA ASN A 542 -1.55 31.93 -13.28
C ASN A 542 -0.16 31.55 -12.74
N ILE A 543 0.25 30.29 -12.89
CA ILE A 543 1.59 29.82 -12.50
C ILE A 543 2.52 29.94 -13.72
N ASP A 544 3.66 30.61 -13.54
CA ASP A 544 4.69 30.70 -14.58
C ASP A 544 5.34 29.33 -14.85
N THR A 545 5.56 29.05 -16.14
CA THR A 545 6.17 27.80 -16.64
C THR A 545 7.44 28.03 -17.44
N LYS A 546 7.96 29.27 -17.50
CA LYS A 546 9.19 29.62 -18.26
C LYS A 546 10.40 28.79 -17.86
N ASP A 547 10.53 28.44 -16.58
CA ASP A 547 11.67 27.65 -16.07
C ASP A 547 11.57 26.15 -16.41
N VAL A 548 10.45 25.70 -16.98
CA VAL A 548 10.21 24.28 -17.30
C VAL A 548 10.64 23.99 -18.73
N LEU A 549 11.91 23.60 -18.86
CA LEU A 549 12.52 23.21 -20.13
C LEU A 549 12.22 21.73 -20.45
N SER A 550 11.48 21.48 -21.54
CA SER A 550 11.05 20.13 -21.93
C SER A 550 12.19 19.20 -22.39
N SER A 551 13.39 19.70 -22.69
CA SER A 551 14.46 18.92 -23.35
C SER A 551 15.81 18.89 -22.62
N ARG A 552 15.94 19.55 -21.46
CA ARG A 552 17.23 19.68 -20.78
C ARG A 552 17.54 18.44 -19.93
N TYR A 553 18.34 17.53 -20.48
CA TYR A 553 18.98 16.46 -19.72
C TYR A 553 20.25 16.99 -19.04
N ILE A 554 20.35 16.75 -17.74
CA ILE A 554 21.57 16.92 -16.94
C ILE A 554 22.12 15.52 -16.68
N GLU A 555 23.42 15.33 -16.83
CA GLU A 555 24.03 14.01 -16.65
C GLU A 555 24.01 13.56 -15.18
N GLY A 556 23.84 12.25 -14.96
CA GLY A 556 23.85 11.66 -13.62
C GLY A 556 23.09 10.33 -13.55
N GLU A 557 23.28 9.61 -12.45
CA GLU A 557 22.53 8.39 -12.15
C GLU A 557 21.06 8.68 -11.83
N TYR A 558 20.18 7.71 -12.05
CA TYR A 558 18.78 7.86 -11.73
C TYR A 558 18.56 8.23 -10.25
N SER A 559 17.76 9.27 -10.02
CA SER A 559 17.30 9.66 -8.70
C SER A 559 15.93 10.31 -8.82
N ILE A 560 15.07 10.11 -7.82
CA ILE A 560 13.78 10.80 -7.75
C ILE A 560 13.94 12.34 -7.62
N HIS A 561 15.14 12.79 -7.24
CA HIS A 561 15.52 14.20 -7.11
C HIS A 561 16.45 14.66 -8.24
N HIS A 562 16.46 13.96 -9.36
CA HIS A 562 17.42 14.24 -10.43
C HIS A 562 17.15 15.64 -11.04
N PRO A 563 18.17 16.52 -11.13
CA PRO A 563 18.00 17.91 -11.60
C PRO A 563 17.22 18.05 -12.92
N THR A 564 17.45 17.15 -13.87
CA THR A 564 16.74 17.01 -15.16
C THR A 564 15.23 17.22 -15.11
N PHE A 565 14.53 16.71 -14.09
CA PHE A 565 13.07 16.83 -14.00
C PHE A 565 12.57 17.54 -12.73
N MET A 566 13.47 18.11 -11.91
CA MET A 566 13.09 18.86 -10.71
C MET A 566 12.20 20.07 -11.00
N HIS A 567 12.35 20.69 -12.18
CA HIS A 567 11.46 21.77 -12.62
C HIS A 567 10.00 21.27 -12.78
N TRP A 568 9.82 20.03 -13.25
CA TRP A 568 8.51 19.39 -13.32
C TRP A 568 7.98 19.01 -11.95
N VAL A 569 8.82 18.51 -11.04
CA VAL A 569 8.44 18.25 -9.63
C VAL A 569 7.98 19.53 -8.94
N ASN A 570 8.71 20.63 -9.11
CA ASN A 570 8.35 21.92 -8.52
C ASN A 570 7.04 22.46 -9.09
N LEU A 571 6.84 22.35 -10.41
CA LEU A 571 5.59 22.74 -11.04
C LEU A 571 4.42 21.87 -10.56
N HIS A 572 4.63 20.55 -10.48
CA HIS A 572 3.68 19.60 -9.91
C HIS A 572 3.27 20.02 -8.50
N ASN A 573 4.23 20.26 -7.60
CA ASN A 573 3.95 20.60 -6.20
C ASN A 573 3.16 21.92 -6.07
N LYS A 574 3.53 22.95 -6.86
CA LYS A 574 2.79 24.23 -6.92
C LYS A 574 1.36 24.04 -7.42
N LEU A 575 1.18 23.25 -8.49
CA LEU A 575 -0.13 22.96 -9.06
C LEU A 575 -1.00 22.15 -8.11
N THR A 576 -0.45 21.11 -7.49
CA THR A 576 -1.14 20.28 -6.51
C THR A 576 -1.61 21.12 -5.32
N GLN A 577 -0.77 22.03 -4.83
CA GLN A 577 -1.17 22.99 -3.79
C GLN A 577 -2.35 23.85 -4.26
N LYS A 578 -2.27 24.48 -5.44
CA LYS A 578 -3.34 25.36 -5.97
C LYS A 578 -4.65 24.62 -6.25
N ILE A 579 -4.57 23.39 -6.76
CA ILE A 579 -5.75 22.54 -6.97
C ILE A 579 -6.38 22.17 -5.63
N ASN A 580 -5.58 21.85 -4.62
CA ASN A 580 -6.08 21.52 -3.29
C ASN A 580 -6.71 22.73 -2.60
N GLU A 581 -6.09 23.92 -2.68
CA GLU A 581 -6.67 25.18 -2.22
C GLU A 581 -8.04 25.43 -2.87
N ARG A 582 -8.14 25.25 -4.19
CA ARG A 582 -9.41 25.44 -4.91
C ARG A 582 -10.47 24.40 -4.51
N ARG A 583 -10.08 23.14 -4.33
CA ARG A 583 -10.99 22.07 -3.87
C ARG A 583 -11.47 22.32 -2.44
N GLN A 584 -10.61 22.83 -1.57
CA GLN A 584 -10.95 23.22 -0.20
C GLN A 584 -12.00 24.35 -0.21
N GLN A 585 -11.81 25.40 -1.03
CA GLN A 585 -12.80 26.46 -1.21
C GLN A 585 -14.16 25.94 -1.70
N LEU A 586 -14.17 25.03 -2.68
CA LEU A 586 -15.40 24.40 -3.17
C LEU A 586 -16.05 23.54 -2.08
N HIS A 587 -15.27 22.84 -1.26
CA HIS A 587 -15.79 22.05 -0.15
C HIS A 587 -16.46 22.94 0.92
N GLU A 588 -15.80 24.01 1.35
CA GLU A 588 -16.33 24.97 2.32
C GLU A 588 -17.61 25.64 1.81
N LEU A 589 -17.61 26.09 0.56
CA LEU A 589 -18.81 26.60 -0.10
C LEU A 589 -19.93 25.55 -0.13
N SER A 590 -19.60 24.27 -0.36
CA SER A 590 -20.61 23.20 -0.34
C SER A 590 -21.22 23.02 1.05
N GLN A 591 -20.45 23.19 2.13
CA GLN A 591 -20.98 23.09 3.48
C GLN A 591 -21.88 24.28 3.80
N GLN A 592 -21.46 25.50 3.43
CA GLN A 592 -22.26 26.71 3.60
C GLN A 592 -23.61 26.61 2.89
N LEU A 593 -23.60 26.23 1.60
CA LEU A 593 -24.82 26.08 0.80
C LEU A 593 -25.75 24.99 1.36
N LYS A 594 -25.20 23.86 1.84
CA LYS A 594 -26.00 22.78 2.44
C LYS A 594 -26.61 23.18 3.78
N ASN A 595 -25.86 23.91 4.62
CA ASN A 595 -26.37 24.39 5.90
C ASN A 595 -27.50 25.41 5.70
N GLU A 596 -27.35 26.34 4.75
CA GLU A 596 -28.40 27.30 4.38
C GLU A 596 -29.64 26.57 3.84
N TYR A 597 -29.44 25.63 2.92
CA TYR A 597 -30.51 24.81 2.36
C TYR A 597 -31.29 24.04 3.44
N GLN A 598 -30.58 23.43 4.39
CA GLN A 598 -31.20 22.67 5.48
C GLN A 598 -31.98 23.58 6.44
N ARG A 599 -31.45 24.76 6.74
CA ARG A 599 -32.16 25.78 7.55
C ARG A 599 -33.48 26.15 6.91
N LEU A 600 -33.48 26.49 5.61
CA LEU A 600 -34.67 26.93 4.90
C LEU A 600 -35.71 25.81 4.72
N ILE A 601 -35.27 24.56 4.50
CA ILE A 601 -36.21 23.43 4.39
C ILE A 601 -36.90 23.08 5.70
N ASN A 602 -36.21 23.27 6.82
CA ASN A 602 -36.73 22.95 8.15
C ASN A 602 -37.66 24.04 8.71
N ASP A 603 -37.81 25.19 8.03
CA ASP A 603 -38.77 26.22 8.41
C ASP A 603 -40.17 25.87 7.89
N GLU A 604 -41.15 25.82 8.79
CA GLU A 604 -42.55 25.52 8.46
C GLU A 604 -43.32 26.76 7.97
N ASN A 605 -42.83 27.98 8.22
CA ASN A 605 -43.46 29.25 7.86
C ASN A 605 -42.70 30.00 6.74
N ARG A 606 -42.35 29.28 5.67
CA ARG A 606 -41.57 29.82 4.54
C ARG A 606 -42.32 30.85 3.70
N SER A 607 -41.65 31.94 3.39
CA SER A 607 -42.03 32.93 2.38
C SER A 607 -41.82 32.43 0.93
N VAL A 608 -42.40 33.13 -0.05
CA VAL A 608 -42.19 32.86 -1.48
C VAL A 608 -40.73 33.09 -1.89
N GLU A 609 -40.06 34.08 -1.30
CA GLU A 609 -38.65 34.40 -1.55
C GLU A 609 -37.72 33.29 -1.05
N GLU A 610 -38.01 32.70 0.10
CA GLU A 610 -37.26 31.55 0.62
C GLU A 610 -37.44 30.30 -0.25
N ASN A 611 -38.62 30.08 -0.83
CA ASN A 611 -38.84 28.99 -1.79
C ASN A 611 -38.03 29.20 -3.09
N ASN A 612 -37.91 30.43 -3.58
CA ASN A 612 -37.04 30.76 -4.71
C ASN A 612 -35.57 30.51 -4.36
N ARG A 613 -35.14 30.94 -3.16
CA ARG A 613 -33.78 30.71 -2.66
C ARG A 613 -33.42 29.22 -2.55
N ILE A 614 -34.35 28.37 -2.13
CA ILE A 614 -34.16 26.91 -2.08
C ILE A 614 -33.83 26.34 -3.48
N ASN A 615 -34.51 26.82 -4.53
CA ASN A 615 -34.27 26.37 -5.90
C ASN A 615 -32.90 26.84 -6.44
N GLU A 616 -32.50 28.08 -6.09
CA GLU A 616 -31.15 28.56 -6.36
C GLU A 616 -30.08 27.72 -5.66
N LEU A 617 -30.27 27.44 -4.37
CA LEU A 617 -29.34 26.65 -3.57
C LEU A 617 -29.15 25.23 -4.13
N LYS A 618 -30.21 24.56 -4.58
CA LYS A 618 -30.10 23.25 -5.27
C LYS A 618 -29.19 23.34 -6.49
N SER A 619 -29.37 24.37 -7.30
CA SER A 619 -28.57 24.60 -8.52
C SER A 619 -27.11 24.90 -8.18
N LEU A 620 -26.86 25.75 -7.18
CA LEU A 620 -25.51 26.09 -6.71
C LEU A 620 -24.78 24.88 -6.10
N ILE A 621 -25.49 24.05 -5.32
CA ILE A 621 -24.94 22.81 -4.76
C ILE A 621 -24.52 21.85 -5.88
N GLU A 622 -25.34 21.67 -6.91
CA GLU A 622 -25.02 20.78 -8.03
C GLU A 622 -23.87 21.33 -8.88
N ILE A 623 -23.85 22.63 -9.21
CA ILE A 623 -22.73 23.27 -9.92
C ILE A 623 -21.44 23.12 -9.12
N ASN A 624 -21.48 23.33 -7.80
CA ASN A 624 -20.31 23.21 -6.95
C ASN A 624 -19.79 21.77 -6.86
N LYS A 625 -20.69 20.78 -6.83
CA LYS A 625 -20.36 19.35 -6.92
C LYS A 625 -19.71 19.00 -8.26
N ILE A 626 -20.27 19.46 -9.38
CA ILE A 626 -19.68 19.27 -10.72
C ILE A 626 -18.28 19.88 -10.77
N ASN A 627 -18.09 21.09 -10.25
CA ASN A 627 -16.79 21.72 -10.19
C ASN A 627 -15.81 20.91 -9.34
N TYR A 628 -16.23 20.44 -8.16
CA TYR A 628 -15.39 19.63 -7.29
C TYR A 628 -14.93 18.32 -7.96
N GLU A 629 -15.85 17.61 -8.63
CA GLU A 629 -15.54 16.40 -9.40
C GLU A 629 -14.68 16.69 -10.62
N TYR A 630 -14.86 17.85 -11.28
CA TYR A 630 -14.01 18.27 -12.40
C TYR A 630 -12.55 18.36 -11.98
N TYR A 631 -12.22 18.95 -10.82
CA TYR A 631 -10.83 18.97 -10.32
C TYR A 631 -10.29 17.56 -10.03
N ARG A 632 -11.12 16.69 -9.44
CA ARG A 632 -10.75 15.31 -9.11
C ARG A 632 -10.45 14.49 -10.36
N GLN A 633 -11.34 14.52 -11.35
CA GLN A 633 -11.29 13.62 -12.51
C GLN A 633 -10.40 14.15 -13.64
N SER A 634 -10.31 15.47 -13.81
CA SER A 634 -9.60 16.05 -14.97
C SER A 634 -8.20 16.58 -14.68
N LYS A 635 -7.87 16.91 -13.42
CA LYS A 635 -6.60 17.59 -13.07
C LYS A 635 -5.64 16.73 -12.25
N ILE A 636 -6.13 15.98 -11.26
CA ILE A 636 -5.27 15.13 -10.40
C ILE A 636 -4.55 14.00 -11.18
N PRO A 637 -5.21 13.26 -12.08
CA PRO A 637 -4.54 12.17 -12.81
C PRO A 637 -3.40 12.67 -13.69
N VAL A 638 -3.58 13.85 -14.30
CA VAL A 638 -2.54 14.50 -15.12
C VAL A 638 -1.30 14.85 -14.27
N LEU A 639 -1.47 15.20 -13.00
CA LEU A 639 -0.38 15.48 -12.07
C LEU A 639 0.40 14.21 -11.70
N SER A 640 -0.28 13.08 -11.53
CA SER A 640 0.37 11.79 -11.30
C SER A 640 1.15 11.33 -12.53
N GLU A 641 0.53 11.46 -13.72
CA GLU A 641 1.11 11.07 -15.01
C GLU A 641 2.42 11.83 -15.32
N ILE A 642 2.53 13.13 -15.02
CA ILE A 642 3.73 13.91 -15.38
C ILE A 642 4.99 13.40 -14.68
N LEU A 643 4.90 13.01 -13.40
CA LEU A 643 6.07 12.51 -12.67
C LEU A 643 6.52 11.15 -13.21
N SER A 644 5.57 10.28 -13.54
CA SER A 644 5.86 8.97 -14.14
C SER A 644 6.55 9.13 -15.49
N VAL A 645 6.00 9.96 -16.37
CA VAL A 645 6.56 10.24 -17.70
C VAL A 645 7.98 10.80 -17.64
N GLU A 646 8.24 11.77 -16.76
CA GLU A 646 9.58 12.34 -16.63
C GLU A 646 10.61 11.36 -16.07
N ARG A 647 10.19 10.43 -15.20
CA ARG A 647 11.06 9.37 -14.69
C ARG A 647 11.41 8.36 -15.78
N SER A 648 10.44 7.91 -16.58
CA SER A 648 10.71 7.03 -17.74
C SER A 648 11.61 7.72 -18.76
N TRP A 649 11.42 9.04 -18.98
CA TRP A 649 12.29 9.82 -19.86
C TRP A 649 13.72 9.95 -19.33
N LEU A 650 13.91 10.15 -18.02
CA LEU A 650 15.24 10.14 -17.41
C LEU A 650 15.95 8.80 -17.62
N TRP A 651 15.25 7.69 -17.37
CA TRP A 651 15.79 6.35 -17.63
C TRP A 651 16.19 6.17 -19.09
N GLN A 652 15.35 6.62 -20.03
CA GLN A 652 15.68 6.61 -21.44
C GLN A 652 16.96 7.40 -21.74
N LYS A 653 17.16 8.58 -21.12
CA LYS A 653 18.36 9.40 -21.32
C LYS A 653 19.62 8.77 -20.74
N ILE A 654 19.52 8.13 -19.58
CA ILE A 654 20.62 7.35 -18.99
C ILE A 654 20.99 6.20 -19.93
N LYS A 655 20.01 5.47 -20.47
CA LYS A 655 20.25 4.41 -21.45
C LYS A 655 20.94 4.94 -22.72
N GLU A 656 20.44 6.04 -23.28
CA GLU A 656 21.00 6.64 -24.50
C GLU A 656 22.46 7.05 -24.30
N LYS A 657 22.85 7.43 -23.08
CA LYS A 657 24.22 7.83 -22.74
C LYS A 657 25.12 6.65 -22.39
N ASP A 658 24.67 5.82 -21.45
CA ASP A 658 25.51 4.83 -20.74
C ASP A 658 25.19 3.37 -21.14
N GLY A 659 24.24 3.18 -22.08
CA GLY A 659 23.82 1.88 -22.59
C GLY A 659 22.81 1.13 -21.73
N ILE A 660 22.34 -0.02 -22.22
CA ILE A 660 21.30 -0.83 -21.56
C ILE A 660 21.71 -1.31 -20.15
N GLN A 661 23.00 -1.62 -19.94
CA GLN A 661 23.52 -2.11 -18.65
C GLN A 661 23.42 -1.07 -17.53
N ALA A 662 23.32 0.22 -17.87
CA ALA A 662 23.12 1.28 -16.88
C ALA A 662 21.69 1.28 -16.31
N VAL A 663 20.72 0.73 -17.05
CA VAL A 663 19.28 0.83 -16.76
C VAL A 663 18.60 -0.52 -16.50
N VAL A 664 19.18 -1.63 -16.97
CA VAL A 664 18.72 -2.99 -16.72
C VAL A 664 19.90 -3.82 -16.23
N GLN A 665 19.72 -4.50 -15.09
CA GLN A 665 20.71 -5.37 -14.46
C GLN A 665 20.15 -6.78 -14.33
N HIS A 666 20.97 -7.78 -14.64
CA HIS A 666 20.68 -9.18 -14.37
C HIS A 666 21.39 -9.62 -13.07
N THR A 667 20.73 -10.40 -12.23
CA THR A 667 21.30 -10.91 -10.97
C THR A 667 22.42 -11.94 -11.23
N VAL A 668 23.51 -11.85 -10.47
CA VAL A 668 24.72 -12.69 -10.62
C VAL A 668 24.47 -14.18 -10.26
N GLU A 669 23.41 -14.49 -9.49
CA GLU A 669 23.08 -15.86 -9.08
C GLU A 669 22.50 -16.72 -10.23
N ASP A 670 22.00 -16.12 -11.32
CA ASP A 670 21.29 -16.83 -12.39
C ASP A 670 22.19 -17.32 -13.54
N ILE A 671 23.49 -16.95 -13.55
CA ILE A 671 24.47 -17.46 -14.52
C ILE A 671 24.67 -19.00 -14.36
N ARG A 672 24.24 -19.59 -13.23
CA ARG A 672 24.26 -21.04 -12.99
C ARG A 672 22.95 -21.77 -13.30
N GLY A 673 21.86 -21.05 -13.62
CA GLY A 673 20.52 -21.64 -13.79
C GLY A 673 20.31 -22.44 -15.08
N ASN A 674 21.22 -22.35 -16.06
CA ASN A 674 21.07 -23.04 -17.35
C ASN A 674 21.79 -24.40 -17.44
N GLN A 675 22.41 -24.88 -16.37
CA GLN A 675 22.98 -26.24 -16.33
C GLN A 675 22.90 -26.84 -14.93
N GLN A 676 21.75 -27.42 -14.53
CA GLN A 676 21.75 -28.66 -13.76
C GLN A 676 20.37 -29.36 -13.73
N ASN A 677 20.39 -30.56 -14.29
CA ASN A 677 19.31 -31.53 -14.36
C ASN A 677 18.90 -32.08 -12.98
N SER A 678 17.60 -32.35 -12.83
CA SER A 678 16.93 -33.43 -12.07
C SER A 678 17.23 -33.65 -10.58
N SER A 679 18.35 -33.19 -10.02
CA SER A 679 18.75 -33.41 -8.63
C SER A 679 18.19 -32.35 -7.67
N GLU A 680 17.95 -31.12 -8.15
CA GLU A 680 17.38 -30.04 -7.33
C GLU A 680 15.89 -30.26 -7.03
N ILE A 681 15.11 -30.77 -8.00
CA ILE A 681 13.70 -31.17 -7.77
C ILE A 681 13.62 -32.24 -6.67
N ALA A 682 14.57 -33.19 -6.64
CA ALA A 682 14.66 -34.20 -5.59
C ALA A 682 15.14 -33.64 -4.23
N SER A 683 15.86 -32.50 -4.21
CA SER A 683 16.32 -31.83 -2.99
C SER A 683 15.24 -30.91 -2.40
N ILE A 684 14.43 -30.29 -3.26
CA ILE A 684 13.25 -29.53 -2.91
C ILE A 684 12.20 -30.48 -2.30
N ASN A 685 11.96 -31.64 -2.94
CA ASN A 685 11.09 -32.68 -2.40
C ASN A 685 11.53 -33.19 -1.01
N ARG A 686 12.84 -33.40 -0.79
CA ARG A 686 13.37 -33.82 0.52
C ARG A 686 13.27 -32.74 1.61
N ARG A 687 13.39 -31.46 1.26
CA ARG A 687 13.19 -30.35 2.22
C ARG A 687 11.72 -30.19 2.59
N TYR A 688 10.79 -30.43 1.67
CA TYR A 688 9.35 -30.37 1.95
C TYR A 688 8.83 -31.60 2.71
N GLU A 689 9.34 -32.81 2.43
CA GLU A 689 9.03 -34.03 3.20
C GLU A 689 9.56 -33.97 4.65
N SER A 690 10.74 -33.37 4.86
CA SER A 690 11.27 -33.18 6.22
C SER A 690 10.50 -32.10 7.01
N MET A 691 9.97 -31.08 6.33
CA MET A 691 9.11 -30.06 6.95
C MET A 691 7.72 -30.60 7.33
N SER A 692 7.15 -31.48 6.50
CA SER A 692 5.86 -32.12 6.79
C SER A 692 5.97 -33.12 7.96
N LEU A 693 7.07 -33.86 8.07
CA LEU A 693 7.36 -34.73 9.23
C LEU A 693 7.58 -33.94 10.52
N GLY A 694 8.30 -32.80 10.46
CA GLY A 694 8.50 -31.91 11.59
C GLY A 694 7.18 -31.33 12.13
N MET A 695 6.27 -30.93 11.24
CA MET A 695 4.94 -30.45 11.63
C MET A 695 4.02 -31.55 12.16
N LEU A 696 4.13 -32.79 11.67
CA LEU A 696 3.39 -33.93 12.20
C LEU A 696 3.80 -34.25 13.65
N LEU A 697 5.11 -34.16 13.94
CA LEU A 697 5.66 -34.33 15.29
C LEU A 697 5.20 -33.21 16.24
N VAL A 698 5.16 -31.96 15.77
CA VAL A 698 4.64 -30.82 16.55
C VAL A 698 3.13 -30.99 16.81
N LYS A 699 2.35 -31.48 15.84
CA LYS A 699 0.92 -31.79 16.02
C LYS A 699 0.70 -32.94 17.02
N MET A 700 1.51 -34.01 16.98
CA MET A 700 1.46 -35.05 18.01
C MET A 700 1.82 -34.51 19.39
N LEU A 701 2.81 -33.61 19.50
CA LEU A 701 3.19 -32.98 20.77
C LEU A 701 2.09 -32.06 21.32
N ILE A 702 1.40 -31.31 20.46
CA ILE A 702 0.26 -30.46 20.85
C ILE A 702 -0.95 -31.31 21.25
N PHE A 703 -1.23 -32.39 20.51
CA PHE A 703 -2.32 -33.33 20.83
C PHE A 703 -2.06 -34.07 22.16
N MET A 704 -0.82 -34.52 22.39
CA MET A 704 -0.40 -35.14 23.65
C MET A 704 -0.47 -34.14 24.82
N ARG A 705 -0.09 -32.87 24.62
CA ARG A 705 -0.28 -31.80 25.64
C ARG A 705 -1.75 -31.52 25.92
N GLY A 706 -2.61 -31.57 24.90
CA GLY A 706 -4.07 -31.45 25.06
C GLY A 706 -4.67 -32.59 25.88
N LEU A 707 -4.23 -33.83 25.66
CA LEU A 707 -4.66 -34.99 26.45
C LEU A 707 -4.22 -34.93 27.92
N VAL A 708 -3.04 -34.37 28.20
CA VAL A 708 -2.58 -34.13 29.59
C VAL A 708 -3.43 -33.05 30.28
N SER A 709 -3.83 -32.00 29.56
CA SER A 709 -4.75 -30.97 30.09
C SER A 709 -6.16 -31.51 30.33
N ILE A 710 -6.68 -32.38 29.47
CA ILE A 710 -7.98 -33.04 29.66
C ILE A 710 -7.94 -33.99 30.87
N LYS A 711 -6.86 -34.76 31.06
CA LYS A 711 -6.68 -35.59 32.27
C LYS A 711 -6.64 -34.74 33.55
N ARG A 712 -5.98 -33.58 33.54
CA ARG A 712 -5.98 -32.64 34.68
C ARG A 712 -7.38 -32.07 34.95
N PHE A 713 -8.14 -31.76 33.91
CA PHE A 713 -9.50 -31.23 34.05
C PHE A 713 -10.48 -32.27 34.61
N ILE A 714 -10.39 -33.53 34.16
CA ILE A 714 -11.19 -34.64 34.68
C ILE A 714 -10.81 -34.96 36.14
N PHE A 715 -9.52 -34.89 36.50
CA PHE A 715 -9.06 -35.09 37.87
C PHE A 715 -9.54 -33.98 38.83
N MET A 716 -9.57 -32.71 38.38
CA MET A 716 -10.13 -31.60 39.16
C MET A 716 -11.67 -31.65 39.28
N ALA A 717 -12.36 -32.19 38.27
CA ALA A 717 -13.81 -32.38 38.33
C ALA A 717 -14.22 -33.52 39.28
N LEU A 718 -13.42 -34.60 39.35
CA LEU A 718 -13.65 -35.72 40.27
C LEU A 718 -13.31 -35.43 41.74
N MET A 719 -12.55 -34.36 42.02
CA MET A 719 -12.27 -33.90 43.39
C MET A 719 -13.32 -32.92 43.94
N LYS A 720 -14.35 -32.58 43.15
CA LYS A 720 -15.48 -31.72 43.55
C LYS A 720 -16.82 -32.47 43.69
N ILE A 721 -16.78 -33.80 43.56
CA ILE A 721 -17.82 -34.74 43.98
C ILE A 721 -17.29 -35.45 45.21
#